data_AF-N2A4P2-F1
#
_entry.id   AF-N2A4P2-F1
#
_cell.length_a   1.000
_cell.length_b   1.000
_cell.length_c   1.000
_cell.angle_alpha   90.00
_cell.angle_beta   90.00
_cell.angle_gamma   90.00
#
_symmetry.space_group_name_H-M   'P 1'
#
loop_
_entity.id
_entity.type
_entity.pdbx_description
1 polymer ?
#
loop_
_entity_poly.entity_id
_entity_poly.type
_entity_poly.pdbx_seq_one_letter_code
_entity_poly.pdbx_strand_id
1 'polypeptide(L)'
;MRNLNSKLVMDFISEQGYDSIEKTYVAYTPLEKYVCIAVAESYDNETEENSAQLAVEAVLTAFEKKPSLKRLPEYIRYANEQILLHSTRSQLKVSITVLVSDYTRMRYAYCGNTRLYILYENIFTHISRTQTKFQQQLEADGEQPPELEEIHNLTEYLGREKRVRPFVSKTMELTEGSTILFATSNLWGRLSEIEILDAYEYTKTGKEFLEILQELLLSLQEEHDQRMGSFTAAFLYIEKTFKEDIQKKKKRKRMILMVIVILAVILIIISIVILCIRALDRKKIKEVETCDKRGTRYMNYTNYNKALTEYEQAVEKAEGLSLNNWQYIEEKRELLETVTDREAILTLYQEAEAAYQAGEYEQALKLYTQIQKEAVYQGFDTLSADAKKKTEEITVRMQIMQYISLGDMYQSTEDYDEALFQYNRALSELSKMIDLQMQGDVQAKIFAIRQTQKENAQAAQEAQQEAQQQKEEEEAAQKAAAADKAVIKINTYIANANSALEEGRTRRARELYKQALSRYNKFTGSGEDADKLYKDITALGQAITEAEVKAVEEAQEEQLAQAAKYVLQAKEAARGGDIGIAKQLYEDALAVYRELNIWDERMEAVYDAMDALTQGSGQNPGEVQGGSQNGAQQNAAQNAGDGQQSTAQDAGDQDTQAKG
;
A
#
# COMPACT_ATOMS: atom_id res chain seq x y z
N MET A 1 78.87 -4.84 -45.54
CA MET A 1 79.79 -4.40 -46.60
C MET A 1 79.28 -4.91 -47.93
N ARG A 2 78.55 -4.07 -48.68
CA ARG A 2 78.07 -4.42 -50.03
C ARG A 2 79.18 -4.25 -51.06
N ASN A 3 79.84 -3.09 -51.04
CA ASN A 3 80.94 -2.73 -51.95
C ASN A 3 81.97 -3.87 -52.10
N LEU A 4 82.52 -4.39 -50.99
CA LEU A 4 83.49 -5.51 -50.97
C LEU A 4 83.00 -6.85 -51.56
N ASN A 5 81.69 -7.03 -51.78
CA ASN A 5 81.09 -8.24 -52.33
C ASN A 5 80.62 -8.08 -53.78
N SER A 6 80.83 -6.89 -54.35
CA SER A 6 80.56 -6.50 -55.73
C SER A 6 81.86 -6.02 -56.39
N LYS A 7 81.87 -5.89 -57.72
CA LYS A 7 82.95 -5.24 -58.45
C LYS A 7 82.34 -4.45 -59.60
N LEU A 8 82.54 -3.14 -59.53
CA LEU A 8 82.16 -2.16 -60.53
C LEU A 8 83.44 -1.44 -60.92
N VAL A 9 83.81 -1.46 -62.19
CA VAL A 9 85.03 -0.82 -62.71
C VAL A 9 84.62 0.45 -63.43
N MET A 10 85.23 1.58 -63.06
CA MET A 10 84.94 2.90 -63.61
C MET A 10 86.20 3.46 -64.25
N ASP A 11 86.13 3.80 -65.53
CA ASP A 11 87.16 4.50 -66.30
C ASP A 11 86.51 5.68 -67.03
N PHE A 12 87.28 6.70 -67.42
CA PHE A 12 86.77 7.81 -68.22
C PHE A 12 87.89 8.48 -69.02
N ILE A 13 87.51 9.13 -70.12
CA ILE A 13 88.32 10.09 -70.87
C ILE A 13 87.55 11.41 -70.89
N SER A 14 88.28 12.51 -70.71
CA SER A 14 87.74 13.86 -70.74
C SER A 14 88.76 14.76 -71.42
N GLU A 15 88.31 15.57 -72.37
CA GLU A 15 89.15 16.36 -73.28
C GLU A 15 88.58 17.77 -73.42
N GLN A 16 89.46 18.77 -73.38
CA GLN A 16 89.07 20.18 -73.44
C GLN A 16 88.55 20.59 -74.83
N GLY A 17 89.05 19.98 -75.90
CA GLY A 17 88.74 20.39 -77.27
C GLY A 17 89.19 21.84 -77.56
N TYR A 18 88.35 22.59 -78.28
CA TYR A 18 88.58 24.00 -78.63
C TYR A 18 87.99 25.02 -77.63
N ASP A 19 87.38 24.57 -76.51
CA ASP A 19 86.87 25.48 -75.47
C ASP A 19 88.01 26.16 -74.69
N SER A 20 87.74 27.33 -74.09
CA SER A 20 88.74 28.11 -73.34
C SER A 20 89.15 27.49 -72.00
N ILE A 21 88.30 26.63 -71.44
CA ILE A 21 88.54 25.76 -70.28
C ILE A 21 87.84 24.42 -70.54
N GLU A 22 88.20 23.37 -69.81
CA GLU A 22 87.45 22.11 -69.86
C GLU A 22 86.03 22.30 -69.27
N LYS A 23 85.01 22.31 -70.14
CA LYS A 23 83.60 22.54 -69.76
C LYS A 23 82.89 21.30 -69.22
N THR A 24 83.57 20.17 -69.15
CA THR A 24 82.98 18.88 -68.76
C THR A 24 83.67 18.32 -67.51
N TYR A 25 82.95 17.54 -66.72
CA TYR A 25 83.51 16.97 -65.48
C TYR A 25 82.82 15.67 -65.07
N VAL A 26 83.59 14.73 -64.53
CA VAL A 26 83.10 13.44 -64.02
C VAL A 26 83.76 13.09 -62.68
N ALA A 27 82.96 12.67 -61.71
CA ALA A 27 83.46 12.09 -60.47
C ALA A 27 82.48 11.06 -59.87
N TYR A 28 82.99 10.22 -58.97
CA TYR A 28 82.20 9.19 -58.30
C TYR A 28 82.67 8.94 -56.85
N THR A 29 81.70 8.70 -55.95
CA THR A 29 81.97 8.32 -54.55
C THR A 29 81.45 6.90 -54.27
N PRO A 30 82.34 5.90 -54.04
CA PRO A 30 81.96 4.55 -53.64
C PRO A 30 81.91 4.39 -52.11
N LEU A 31 80.71 4.23 -51.54
CA LEU A 31 80.48 4.01 -50.10
C LEU A 31 80.16 2.54 -49.78
N GLU A 32 80.20 2.15 -48.50
CA GLU A 32 80.03 0.75 -48.04
C GLU A 32 78.72 0.05 -48.48
N LYS A 33 77.69 0.83 -48.83
CA LYS A 33 76.32 0.38 -49.18
C LYS A 33 75.77 0.93 -50.50
N TYR A 34 76.35 2.02 -51.03
CA TYR A 34 75.91 2.71 -52.24
C TYR A 34 77.10 3.31 -52.98
N VAL A 35 77.01 3.47 -54.29
CA VAL A 35 77.90 4.33 -55.10
C VAL A 35 77.09 5.41 -55.79
N CYS A 36 77.65 6.60 -55.94
CA CYS A 36 77.13 7.67 -56.79
C CYS A 36 78.17 8.03 -57.84
N ILE A 37 77.73 8.20 -59.09
CA ILE A 37 78.51 8.69 -60.23
C ILE A 37 77.77 9.90 -60.77
N ALA A 38 78.47 10.98 -61.09
CA ALA A 38 77.89 12.14 -61.76
C ALA A 38 78.81 12.63 -62.87
N VAL A 39 78.21 12.97 -64.01
CA VAL A 39 78.86 13.51 -65.21
C VAL A 39 78.12 14.78 -65.60
N ALA A 40 78.84 15.88 -65.81
CA ALA A 40 78.26 17.18 -66.11
C ALA A 40 79.00 17.91 -67.25
N GLU A 41 78.32 18.89 -67.82
CA GLU A 41 78.72 19.68 -68.98
C GLU A 41 78.17 21.10 -68.85
N SER A 42 79.01 22.13 -68.93
CA SER A 42 78.64 23.53 -68.77
C SER A 42 78.37 24.25 -70.10
N TYR A 43 77.39 25.16 -70.05
CA TYR A 43 76.85 25.92 -71.18
C TYR A 43 76.95 27.44 -70.97
N ASP A 44 77.67 27.83 -69.92
CA ASP A 44 78.07 29.20 -69.62
C ASP A 44 79.44 29.55 -70.23
N ASN A 45 79.79 30.83 -70.11
CA ASN A 45 81.04 31.42 -70.57
C ASN A 45 81.90 31.88 -69.38
N GLU A 46 81.67 31.32 -68.19
CA GLU A 46 82.50 31.57 -67.02
C GLU A 46 83.84 30.84 -67.17
N THR A 47 84.92 31.42 -66.66
CA THR A 47 86.28 30.85 -66.79
C THR A 47 87.08 30.81 -65.49
N GLU A 48 86.61 31.46 -64.42
CA GLU A 48 87.26 31.37 -63.09
C GLU A 48 86.74 30.20 -62.25
N GLU A 49 85.47 29.81 -62.39
CA GLU A 49 84.87 28.66 -61.69
C GLU A 49 84.28 27.66 -62.70
N ASN A 50 84.64 26.38 -62.61
CA ASN A 50 84.08 25.34 -63.48
C ASN A 50 82.68 24.93 -62.98
N SER A 51 81.65 25.41 -63.68
CA SER A 51 80.24 25.12 -63.40
C SER A 51 79.90 23.62 -63.40
N ALA A 52 80.51 22.83 -64.28
CA ALA A 52 80.28 21.38 -64.33
C ALA A 52 80.87 20.67 -63.11
N GLN A 53 82.09 21.04 -62.70
CA GLN A 53 82.72 20.55 -61.47
C GLN A 53 81.86 20.89 -60.24
N LEU A 54 81.44 22.15 -60.10
CA LEU A 54 80.61 22.62 -58.98
C LEU A 54 79.29 21.84 -58.85
N ALA A 55 78.64 21.53 -59.98
CA ALA A 55 77.42 20.72 -59.98
C ALA A 55 77.66 19.28 -59.50
N VAL A 56 78.74 18.65 -59.96
CA VAL A 56 79.11 17.27 -59.59
C VAL A 56 79.51 17.17 -58.12
N GLU A 57 80.38 18.07 -57.64
CA GLU A 57 80.80 18.11 -56.23
C GLU A 57 79.61 18.36 -55.30
N ALA A 58 78.66 19.21 -55.70
CA ALA A 58 77.42 19.43 -54.94
C ALA A 58 76.54 18.17 -54.89
N VAL A 59 76.40 17.42 -56.00
CA VAL A 59 75.69 16.12 -56.02
C VAL A 59 76.36 15.12 -55.07
N LEU A 60 77.68 14.92 -55.17
CA LEU A 60 78.41 13.95 -54.35
C LEU A 60 78.35 14.34 -52.87
N THR A 61 78.53 15.62 -52.54
CA THR A 61 78.34 16.18 -51.20
C THR A 61 76.94 15.90 -50.63
N ALA A 62 75.89 16.04 -51.44
CA ALA A 62 74.50 15.78 -51.02
C ALA A 62 74.21 14.28 -50.85
N PHE A 63 74.85 13.44 -51.65
CA PHE A 63 74.82 11.99 -51.56
C PHE A 63 75.52 11.49 -50.29
N GLU A 64 76.77 11.88 -50.05
CA GLU A 64 77.58 11.46 -48.89
C GLU A 64 76.91 11.79 -47.56
N LYS A 65 76.34 12.99 -47.43
CA LYS A 65 75.58 13.41 -46.24
C LYS A 65 74.44 12.43 -45.90
N LYS A 66 73.75 11.87 -46.89
CA LYS A 66 72.53 11.02 -46.74
C LYS A 66 72.29 10.12 -47.98
N PRO A 67 73.03 8.99 -48.16
CA PRO A 67 73.03 8.21 -49.39
C PRO A 67 71.79 7.31 -49.54
N SER A 68 71.11 7.37 -50.70
CA SER A 68 69.89 6.60 -50.99
C SER A 68 69.41 6.72 -52.45
N LEU A 69 69.08 5.57 -53.07
CA LEU A 69 68.39 5.48 -54.38
C LEU A 69 67.09 6.31 -54.48
N LYS A 70 66.43 6.63 -53.36
CA LYS A 70 65.18 7.42 -53.38
C LYS A 70 65.41 8.92 -53.50
N ARG A 71 66.56 9.42 -53.06
CA ARG A 71 66.84 10.85 -52.84
C ARG A 71 67.57 11.53 -54.01
N LEU A 72 67.69 10.83 -55.14
CA LEU A 72 68.30 11.32 -56.37
C LEU A 72 67.80 12.71 -56.84
N PRO A 73 66.49 13.03 -56.86
CA PRO A 73 66.03 14.39 -57.16
C PRO A 73 66.40 15.43 -56.09
N GLU A 74 66.65 15.04 -54.84
CA GLU A 74 67.13 15.97 -53.80
C GLU A 74 68.61 16.32 -54.01
N TYR A 75 69.42 15.41 -54.55
CA TYR A 75 70.84 15.69 -54.89
C TYR A 75 70.94 16.68 -56.05
N ILE A 76 70.17 16.46 -57.13
CA ILE A 76 70.14 17.39 -58.27
C ILE A 76 69.54 18.74 -57.86
N ARG A 77 68.52 18.77 -56.98
CA ARG A 77 68.00 20.05 -56.46
C ARG A 77 69.03 20.80 -55.61
N TYR A 78 69.82 20.10 -54.78
CA TYR A 78 70.92 20.72 -54.02
C TYR A 78 72.01 21.26 -54.96
N ALA A 79 72.37 20.54 -56.02
CA ALA A 79 73.30 21.05 -57.04
C ALA A 79 72.76 22.31 -57.74
N ASN A 80 71.49 22.32 -58.13
CA ASN A 80 70.83 23.52 -58.65
C ASN A 80 70.80 24.68 -57.64
N GLU A 81 70.60 24.39 -56.35
CA GLU A 81 70.71 25.37 -55.26
C GLU A 81 72.14 25.95 -55.16
N GLN A 82 73.21 25.16 -55.35
CA GLN A 82 74.60 25.67 -55.37
C GLN A 82 74.91 26.47 -56.65
N ILE A 83 74.54 25.97 -57.83
CA ILE A 83 74.74 26.65 -59.12
C ILE A 83 74.06 28.03 -59.14
N LEU A 84 72.86 28.15 -58.56
CA LEU A 84 72.16 29.44 -58.42
C LEU A 84 72.77 30.37 -57.36
N LEU A 85 73.54 29.85 -56.38
CA LEU A 85 74.26 30.67 -55.41
C LEU A 85 75.58 31.21 -56.00
N HIS A 86 76.25 30.43 -56.86
CA HIS A 86 77.50 30.84 -57.52
C HIS A 86 77.28 31.67 -58.79
N SER A 87 76.06 31.70 -59.35
CA SER A 87 75.63 32.56 -60.48
C SER A 87 75.59 34.06 -60.12
N THR A 88 76.73 34.61 -59.70
CA THR A 88 76.89 35.97 -59.17
C THR A 88 77.35 36.97 -60.23
N ARG A 89 78.22 36.54 -61.16
CA ARG A 89 78.75 37.35 -62.27
C ARG A 89 77.99 37.09 -63.57
N SER A 90 77.75 35.81 -63.84
CA SER A 90 77.09 35.28 -65.02
C SER A 90 76.03 34.25 -64.58
N GLN A 91 75.06 33.94 -65.44
CA GLN A 91 74.15 32.82 -65.19
C GLN A 91 74.85 31.52 -65.59
N LEU A 92 75.24 30.72 -64.59
CA LEU A 92 75.82 29.40 -64.82
C LEU A 92 74.73 28.44 -65.34
N LYS A 93 75.09 27.54 -66.26
CA LYS A 93 74.16 26.65 -66.95
C LYS A 93 74.77 25.26 -67.08
N VAL A 94 74.22 24.28 -66.35
CA VAL A 94 74.83 22.95 -66.30
C VAL A 94 73.84 21.85 -66.69
N SER A 95 74.29 21.03 -67.64
CA SER A 95 73.75 19.75 -68.03
C SER A 95 74.38 18.66 -67.14
N ILE A 96 73.60 17.73 -66.59
CA ILE A 96 74.11 16.72 -65.65
C ILE A 96 73.35 15.40 -65.73
N THR A 97 74.07 14.28 -65.64
CA THR A 97 73.53 12.94 -65.41
C THR A 97 74.13 12.35 -64.14
N VAL A 98 73.27 11.85 -63.24
CA VAL A 98 73.63 11.26 -61.96
C VAL A 98 73.08 9.85 -61.87
N LEU A 99 73.94 8.86 -61.61
CA LEU A 99 73.56 7.48 -61.31
C LEU A 99 73.90 7.15 -59.85
N VAL A 100 72.94 6.63 -59.12
CA VAL A 100 73.17 6.00 -57.80
C VAL A 100 72.86 4.52 -57.89
N SER A 101 73.71 3.69 -57.29
CA SER A 101 73.51 2.24 -57.17
C SER A 101 73.61 1.80 -55.71
N ASP A 102 72.84 0.78 -55.33
CA ASP A 102 72.96 0.09 -54.03
C ASP A 102 73.75 -1.23 -54.13
N TYR A 103 74.52 -1.40 -55.20
CA TYR A 103 75.25 -2.59 -55.64
C TYR A 103 74.37 -3.79 -56.05
N THR A 104 73.05 -3.69 -55.95
CA THR A 104 72.10 -4.68 -56.50
C THR A 104 71.22 -4.07 -57.58
N ARG A 105 70.88 -2.78 -57.43
CA ARG A 105 70.01 -2.01 -58.30
C ARG A 105 70.54 -0.59 -58.44
N MET A 106 70.29 -0.01 -59.60
CA MET A 106 70.61 1.37 -59.92
C MET A 106 69.35 2.23 -60.07
N ARG A 107 69.56 3.54 -60.02
CA ARG A 107 68.62 4.55 -60.46
C ARG A 107 69.42 5.73 -60.97
N TYR A 108 69.08 6.22 -62.16
CA TYR A 108 69.71 7.40 -62.74
C TYR A 108 68.70 8.54 -62.87
N ALA A 109 69.22 9.74 -63.03
CA ALA A 109 68.47 10.95 -63.28
C ALA A 109 69.33 11.87 -64.15
N TYR A 110 68.70 12.69 -64.98
CA TYR A 110 69.40 13.69 -65.77
C TYR A 110 68.64 15.01 -65.77
N CYS A 111 69.38 16.09 -66.01
CA CYS A 111 68.85 17.41 -66.27
C CYS A 111 69.68 18.04 -67.40
N GLY A 112 69.06 18.39 -68.52
CA GLY A 112 69.78 18.78 -69.74
C GLY A 112 70.02 17.60 -70.69
N ASN A 113 71.17 17.59 -71.36
CA ASN A 113 71.45 16.79 -72.56
C ASN A 113 72.58 15.75 -72.44
N THR A 114 73.22 15.60 -71.28
CA THR A 114 74.11 14.45 -70.99
C THR A 114 73.33 13.13 -71.09
N ARG A 115 73.80 12.19 -71.91
CA ARG A 115 73.15 10.88 -72.12
C ARG A 115 73.78 9.75 -71.29
N LEU A 116 73.03 8.67 -71.16
CA LEU A 116 73.39 7.41 -70.54
C LEU A 116 72.89 6.26 -71.42
N TYR A 117 73.80 5.38 -71.80
CA TYR A 117 73.59 4.18 -72.61
C TYR A 117 73.90 2.94 -71.75
N ILE A 118 73.12 1.86 -71.89
CA ILE A 118 73.36 0.60 -71.17
C ILE A 118 73.47 -0.54 -72.19
N LEU A 119 74.69 -1.06 -72.34
CA LEU A 119 75.05 -2.11 -73.28
C LEU A 119 75.09 -3.48 -72.58
N TYR A 120 74.66 -4.52 -73.27
CA TYR A 120 74.82 -5.92 -72.88
C TYR A 120 75.01 -6.77 -74.13
N GLU A 121 76.05 -7.62 -74.19
CA GLU A 121 76.33 -8.53 -75.33
C GLU A 121 76.18 -7.86 -76.72
N ASN A 122 76.75 -6.67 -76.88
CA ASN A 122 76.68 -5.78 -78.05
C ASN A 122 75.28 -5.26 -78.47
N ILE A 123 74.36 -5.09 -77.51
CA ILE A 123 73.02 -4.50 -77.75
C ILE A 123 72.74 -3.40 -76.72
N PHE A 124 72.16 -2.27 -77.15
CA PHE A 124 71.57 -1.29 -76.23
C PHE A 124 70.31 -1.85 -75.58
N THR A 125 70.41 -2.14 -74.28
CA THR A 125 69.26 -2.53 -73.45
C THR A 125 68.45 -1.31 -72.98
N HIS A 126 69.06 -0.13 -72.94
CA HIS A 126 68.45 1.12 -72.53
C HIS A 126 69.28 2.33 -73.00
N ILE A 127 68.59 3.38 -73.45
CA ILE A 127 69.16 4.69 -73.79
C ILE A 127 68.34 5.77 -73.08
N SER A 128 68.99 6.74 -72.45
CA SER A 128 68.32 7.89 -71.85
C SER A 128 67.95 8.94 -72.90
N ARG A 129 66.71 9.43 -72.83
CA ARG A 129 66.29 10.67 -73.49
C ARG A 129 67.03 11.88 -72.91
N THR A 130 66.84 13.05 -73.52
CA THR A 130 67.44 14.34 -73.10
C THR A 130 66.38 15.42 -72.88
N GLN A 131 66.74 16.53 -72.25
CA GLN A 131 65.90 17.75 -72.14
C GLN A 131 66.42 18.82 -73.09
N THR A 132 66.18 18.60 -74.39
CA THR A 132 66.60 19.42 -75.53
C THR A 132 65.41 19.74 -76.44
N LYS A 133 65.55 20.73 -77.34
CA LYS A 133 64.58 20.92 -78.42
C LYS A 133 64.67 19.79 -79.46
N PHE A 134 65.86 19.24 -79.70
CA PHE A 134 66.05 18.02 -80.50
C PHE A 134 65.19 16.84 -80.00
N GLN A 135 65.16 16.59 -78.68
CA GLN A 135 64.31 15.53 -78.11
C GLN A 135 62.82 15.83 -78.30
N GLN A 136 62.42 17.10 -78.22
CA GLN A 136 61.02 17.50 -78.44
C GLN A 136 60.60 17.35 -79.91
N GLN A 137 61.51 17.61 -80.86
CA GLN A 137 61.29 17.29 -82.28
C GLN A 137 61.18 15.77 -82.49
N LEU A 138 62.11 14.98 -81.92
CA LEU A 138 62.13 13.51 -82.04
C LEU A 138 60.95 12.81 -81.33
N GLU A 139 60.31 13.44 -80.35
CA GLU A 139 59.10 12.94 -79.68
C GLU A 139 57.79 13.51 -80.27
N ALA A 140 57.87 14.46 -81.21
CA ALA A 140 56.72 14.98 -81.94
C ALA A 140 56.56 14.20 -83.26
N ASP A 141 55.37 13.63 -83.47
CA ASP A 141 55.05 12.75 -84.61
C ASP A 141 54.78 13.57 -85.88
N GLY A 142 55.81 14.27 -86.38
CA GLY A 142 55.74 15.27 -87.45
C GLY A 142 56.53 14.91 -88.72
N GLU A 143 56.21 15.56 -89.83
CA GLU A 143 56.79 15.28 -91.16
C GLU A 143 58.24 15.76 -91.35
N GLN A 144 58.78 16.56 -90.43
CA GLN A 144 60.13 17.12 -90.52
C GLN A 144 61.11 16.35 -89.64
N PRO A 145 62.31 15.96 -90.16
CA PRO A 145 63.33 15.32 -89.34
C PRO A 145 63.90 16.29 -88.30
N PRO A 146 64.34 15.80 -87.12
CA PRO A 146 64.92 16.63 -86.07
C PRO A 146 66.29 17.20 -86.47
N GLU A 147 66.56 18.44 -86.10
CA GLU A 147 67.75 19.19 -86.51
C GLU A 147 68.88 18.96 -85.49
N LEU A 148 70.04 18.41 -85.89
CA LEU A 148 71.12 18.07 -84.93
C LEU A 148 71.64 19.29 -84.15
N GLU A 149 71.58 20.50 -84.71
CA GLU A 149 71.95 21.75 -84.02
C GLU A 149 71.13 21.99 -82.74
N GLU A 150 69.89 21.46 -82.68
CA GLU A 150 68.97 21.58 -81.54
C GLU A 150 69.34 20.70 -80.33
N ILE A 151 70.43 19.93 -80.43
CA ILE A 151 71.02 19.13 -79.32
C ILE A 151 71.54 20.04 -78.20
N HIS A 152 72.05 21.23 -78.53
CA HIS A 152 72.57 22.18 -77.55
C HIS A 152 71.50 23.12 -76.97
N ASN A 153 70.30 23.17 -77.58
CA ASN A 153 69.18 23.99 -77.11
C ASN A 153 68.44 23.29 -75.96
N LEU A 154 68.97 23.46 -74.74
CA LEU A 154 68.46 22.86 -73.50
C LEU A 154 67.08 23.38 -73.12
N THR A 155 66.12 22.48 -72.94
CA THR A 155 64.74 22.81 -72.51
C THR A 155 64.55 22.75 -70.99
N GLU A 156 65.53 22.20 -70.25
CA GLU A 156 65.68 22.27 -68.79
C GLU A 156 67.16 22.05 -68.40
N TYR A 157 67.69 22.79 -67.41
CA TYR A 157 69.10 22.74 -66.99
C TYR A 157 69.29 23.29 -65.55
N LEU A 158 70.41 22.96 -64.89
CA LEU A 158 70.76 23.56 -63.59
C LEU A 158 71.16 25.02 -63.77
N GLY A 159 70.67 25.90 -62.88
CA GLY A 159 70.88 27.36 -62.96
C GLY A 159 69.75 28.12 -63.68
N ARG A 160 68.75 27.41 -64.25
CA ARG A 160 67.59 28.05 -64.89
C ARG A 160 66.63 28.70 -63.90
N GLU A 161 66.16 27.92 -62.92
CA GLU A 161 65.11 28.30 -61.97
C GLU A 161 65.35 27.63 -60.61
N LYS A 162 64.81 28.22 -59.53
CA LYS A 162 64.87 27.64 -58.17
C LYS A 162 64.24 26.25 -58.04
N ARG A 163 63.43 25.79 -59.00
CA ARG A 163 62.77 24.47 -59.01
C ARG A 163 62.95 23.75 -60.34
N VAL A 164 64.19 23.36 -60.62
CA VAL A 164 64.56 22.46 -61.72
C VAL A 164 63.75 21.15 -61.72
N ARG A 165 63.43 20.61 -62.89
CA ARG A 165 62.65 19.38 -63.09
C ARG A 165 63.49 18.26 -63.75
N PRO A 166 64.44 17.63 -63.04
CA PRO A 166 65.20 16.51 -63.59
C PRO A 166 64.28 15.32 -63.92
N PHE A 167 64.58 14.61 -65.01
CA PHE A 167 64.05 13.27 -65.21
C PHE A 167 64.64 12.33 -64.16
N VAL A 168 63.84 11.37 -63.65
CA VAL A 168 64.30 10.38 -62.67
C VAL A 168 63.79 9.00 -63.04
N SER A 169 64.70 8.04 -63.25
CA SER A 169 64.36 6.70 -63.71
C SER A 169 63.51 5.90 -62.71
N LYS A 170 62.90 4.81 -63.18
CA LYS A 170 62.50 3.68 -62.33
C LYS A 170 63.77 3.04 -61.74
N THR A 171 63.66 2.36 -60.60
CA THR A 171 64.78 1.55 -60.08
C THR A 171 64.95 0.33 -61.00
N MET A 172 66.15 0.17 -61.56
CA MET A 172 66.52 -0.91 -62.46
C MET A 172 67.46 -1.87 -61.73
N GLU A 173 67.43 -3.17 -62.04
CA GLU A 173 68.40 -4.12 -61.48
C GLU A 173 69.75 -3.96 -62.19
N LEU A 174 70.85 -4.21 -61.48
CA LEU A 174 72.16 -4.31 -62.13
C LEU A 174 72.31 -5.72 -62.71
N THR A 175 72.65 -5.79 -63.99
CA THR A 175 72.98 -7.03 -64.71
C THR A 175 74.50 -7.21 -64.77
N GLU A 176 74.98 -8.41 -64.42
CA GLU A 176 76.40 -8.76 -64.50
C GLU A 176 76.81 -8.91 -65.96
N GLY A 177 77.97 -8.35 -66.34
CA GLY A 177 78.43 -8.25 -67.74
C GLY A 177 77.92 -7.03 -68.50
N SER A 178 77.01 -6.22 -67.93
CA SER A 178 76.57 -4.97 -68.56
C SER A 178 77.60 -3.84 -68.43
N THR A 179 77.60 -2.97 -69.44
CA THR A 179 78.36 -1.73 -69.50
C THR A 179 77.39 -0.56 -69.45
N ILE A 180 77.75 0.52 -68.73
CA ILE A 180 77.04 1.80 -68.78
C ILE A 180 78.01 2.88 -69.29
N LEU A 181 77.67 3.51 -70.41
CA LEU A 181 78.39 4.65 -70.98
C LEU A 181 77.61 5.94 -70.67
N PHE A 182 78.28 6.90 -70.05
CA PHE A 182 77.81 8.28 -69.91
C PHE A 182 78.50 9.13 -70.98
N ALA A 183 77.73 9.97 -71.67
CA ALA A 183 78.22 10.79 -72.78
C ALA A 183 77.74 12.24 -72.67
N THR A 184 78.65 13.19 -72.81
CA THR A 184 78.33 14.62 -73.00
C THR A 184 77.87 14.88 -74.44
N SER A 185 77.24 16.03 -74.70
CA SER A 185 76.61 16.32 -76.00
C SER A 185 77.57 16.26 -77.19
N ASN A 186 78.81 16.72 -77.00
CA ASN A 186 79.82 16.75 -78.05
C ASN A 186 80.22 15.36 -78.57
N LEU A 187 80.01 14.30 -77.77
CA LEU A 187 80.22 12.91 -78.19
C LEU A 187 79.00 12.36 -78.92
N TRP A 188 77.84 12.28 -78.25
CA TRP A 188 76.67 11.60 -78.82
C TRP A 188 75.96 12.41 -79.92
N GLY A 189 76.20 13.71 -80.00
CA GLY A 189 75.75 14.55 -81.11
C GLY A 189 76.60 14.44 -82.37
N ARG A 190 77.70 13.69 -82.34
CA ARG A 190 78.58 13.42 -83.49
C ARG A 190 78.62 11.93 -83.86
N LEU A 191 78.79 11.05 -82.87
CA LEU A 191 78.75 9.60 -83.09
C LEU A 191 77.31 9.10 -83.11
N SER A 192 76.95 8.35 -84.15
CA SER A 192 75.69 7.62 -84.21
C SER A 192 75.66 6.47 -83.20
N GLU A 193 74.45 6.00 -82.91
CA GLU A 193 74.25 4.85 -82.02
C GLU A 193 74.87 3.56 -82.61
N ILE A 194 75.04 3.46 -83.94
CA ILE A 194 75.70 2.32 -84.60
C ILE A 194 77.22 2.36 -84.36
N GLU A 195 77.87 3.50 -84.60
CA GLU A 195 79.32 3.64 -84.39
C GLU A 195 79.73 3.39 -82.93
N ILE A 196 78.87 3.72 -81.96
CA ILE A 196 79.09 3.42 -80.53
C ILE A 196 78.98 1.91 -80.23
N LEU A 197 78.19 1.13 -80.99
CA LEU A 197 78.14 -0.34 -80.87
C LEU A 197 79.32 -0.99 -81.60
N ASP A 198 79.64 -0.55 -82.81
CA ASP A 198 80.77 -1.07 -83.58
C ASP A 198 82.10 -0.83 -82.83
N ALA A 199 82.28 0.35 -82.23
CA ALA A 199 83.39 0.65 -81.32
C ALA A 199 83.43 -0.27 -80.09
N TYR A 200 82.28 -0.73 -79.60
CA TYR A 200 82.20 -1.63 -78.45
C TYR A 200 82.56 -3.07 -78.80
N GLU A 201 82.14 -3.58 -79.97
CA GLU A 201 82.33 -4.98 -80.38
C GLU A 201 83.81 -5.42 -80.38
N TYR A 202 84.72 -4.53 -80.78
CA TYR A 202 86.15 -4.85 -80.90
C TYR A 202 86.94 -4.80 -79.59
N THR A 203 86.30 -4.46 -78.47
CA THR A 203 86.98 -4.14 -77.20
C THR A 203 86.97 -5.27 -76.18
N LYS A 204 87.97 -5.29 -75.28
CA LYS A 204 88.06 -6.25 -74.15
C LYS A 204 88.10 -5.55 -72.80
N THR A 205 88.40 -4.26 -72.79
CA THR A 205 88.51 -3.39 -71.62
C THR A 205 87.83 -2.06 -71.88
N GLY A 206 87.39 -1.39 -70.82
CA GLY A 206 86.78 -0.05 -70.92
C GLY A 206 87.70 1.02 -71.48
N LYS A 207 89.03 0.84 -71.37
CA LYS A 207 90.01 1.80 -71.88
C LYS A 207 90.13 1.75 -73.38
N GLU A 208 90.31 0.55 -73.96
CA GLU A 208 90.28 0.35 -75.41
C GLU A 208 89.00 0.93 -76.03
N PHE A 209 87.84 0.78 -75.36
CA PHE A 209 86.57 1.36 -75.83
C PHE A 209 86.55 2.89 -75.80
N LEU A 210 87.01 3.51 -74.70
CA LEU A 210 87.08 4.96 -74.59
C LEU A 210 88.12 5.55 -75.57
N GLU A 211 89.24 4.86 -75.78
CA GLU A 211 90.29 5.21 -76.73
C GLU A 211 89.76 5.17 -78.18
N ILE A 212 89.04 4.12 -78.58
CA ILE A 212 88.41 4.04 -79.92
C ILE A 212 87.34 5.14 -80.10
N LEU A 213 86.50 5.41 -79.08
CA LEU A 213 85.54 6.52 -79.14
C LEU A 213 86.24 7.88 -79.28
N GLN A 214 87.42 8.07 -78.68
CA GLN A 214 88.24 9.27 -78.85
C GLN A 214 88.83 9.36 -80.26
N GLU A 215 89.37 8.28 -80.81
CA GLU A 215 89.89 8.24 -82.18
C GLU A 215 88.80 8.57 -83.23
N LEU A 216 87.59 8.01 -83.08
CA LEU A 216 86.46 8.30 -83.96
C LEU A 216 86.03 9.78 -83.93
N LEU A 217 85.97 10.39 -82.73
CA LEU A 217 85.67 11.81 -82.58
C LEU A 217 86.75 12.71 -83.21
N LEU A 218 88.03 12.31 -83.11
CA LEU A 218 89.14 13.03 -83.72
C LEU A 218 89.10 12.94 -85.25
N SER A 219 88.77 11.79 -85.85
CA SER A 219 88.63 11.68 -87.31
C SER A 219 87.49 12.54 -87.87
N LEU A 220 86.34 12.61 -87.19
CA LEU A 220 85.21 13.45 -87.61
C LEU A 220 85.54 14.96 -87.52
N GLN A 221 86.48 15.34 -86.65
CA GLN A 221 86.97 16.71 -86.54
C GLN A 221 87.82 17.12 -87.75
N GLU A 222 88.62 16.20 -88.32
CA GLU A 222 89.41 16.45 -89.52
C GLU A 222 88.56 16.49 -90.80
N GLU A 223 87.49 15.69 -90.89
CA GLU A 223 86.66 15.58 -92.10
C GLU A 223 85.69 16.76 -92.33
N HIS A 224 85.30 17.49 -91.27
CA HIS A 224 84.24 18.51 -91.34
C HIS A 224 84.65 19.95 -90.98
N ASP A 225 85.92 20.21 -90.61
CA ASP A 225 86.42 21.52 -90.12
C ASP A 225 85.58 22.10 -88.94
N GLN A 226 84.85 21.22 -88.24
CA GLN A 226 84.02 21.58 -87.10
C GLN A 226 84.81 21.48 -85.80
N ARG A 227 85.11 22.64 -85.21
CA ARG A 227 85.77 22.71 -83.90
C ARG A 227 84.88 22.10 -82.82
N MET A 228 85.30 20.97 -82.27
CA MET A 228 84.64 20.30 -81.16
C MET A 228 84.96 21.00 -79.83
N GLY A 229 83.94 21.28 -79.01
CA GLY A 229 84.11 21.76 -77.63
C GLY A 229 84.51 20.62 -76.67
N SER A 230 84.53 20.88 -75.38
CA SER A 230 84.92 19.85 -74.40
C SER A 230 83.98 18.64 -74.43
N PHE A 231 84.52 17.43 -74.24
CA PHE A 231 83.73 16.21 -74.15
C PHE A 231 84.23 15.27 -73.04
N THR A 232 83.32 14.49 -72.48
CA THR A 232 83.63 13.39 -71.56
C THR A 232 82.90 12.13 -71.99
N ALA A 233 83.66 11.05 -72.10
CA ALA A 233 83.18 9.69 -72.20
C ALA A 233 83.50 8.98 -70.87
N ALA A 234 82.49 8.50 -70.15
CA ALA A 234 82.71 7.82 -68.87
C ALA A 234 82.04 6.44 -68.86
N PHE A 235 82.82 5.42 -68.49
CA PHE A 235 82.50 4.00 -68.67
C PHE A 235 82.41 3.30 -67.31
N LEU A 236 81.34 2.53 -67.10
CA LEU A 236 81.13 1.70 -65.91
C LEU A 236 80.81 0.26 -66.30
N TYR A 237 81.74 -0.66 -66.02
CA TYR A 237 81.55 -2.10 -66.23
C TYR A 237 81.07 -2.81 -64.95
N ILE A 238 80.03 -3.62 -65.09
CA ILE A 238 79.37 -4.33 -63.99
C ILE A 238 79.85 -5.78 -63.94
N GLU A 239 81.07 -5.99 -63.44
CA GLU A 239 81.68 -7.32 -63.35
C GLU A 239 80.96 -8.23 -62.32
N LYS A 240 80.52 -7.68 -61.18
CA LYS A 240 79.87 -8.46 -60.13
C LYS A 240 78.90 -7.65 -59.27
N THR A 241 77.70 -8.18 -59.05
CA THR A 241 76.64 -7.55 -58.25
C THR A 241 76.55 -8.12 -56.83
N PHE A 242 76.00 -7.34 -55.90
CA PHE A 242 75.71 -7.79 -54.55
C PHE A 242 74.37 -8.54 -54.50
N LYS A 243 74.43 -9.87 -54.54
CA LYS A 243 73.24 -10.74 -54.45
C LYS A 243 72.79 -10.90 -52.99
N GLU A 244 71.62 -10.36 -52.65
CA GLU A 244 71.06 -10.45 -51.29
C GLU A 244 70.61 -11.88 -50.93
N ASP A 245 70.81 -12.25 -49.65
CA ASP A 245 70.27 -13.48 -49.06
C ASP A 245 68.74 -13.40 -48.87
N ILE A 246 68.02 -13.68 -49.96
CA ILE A 246 66.55 -13.70 -50.03
C ILE A 246 65.94 -14.74 -49.07
N GLN A 247 66.65 -15.84 -48.78
CA GLN A 247 66.17 -16.91 -47.91
C GLN A 247 65.85 -16.39 -46.50
N LYS A 248 66.77 -15.62 -45.90
CA LYS A 248 66.58 -15.06 -44.56
C LYS A 248 65.39 -14.09 -44.49
N LYS A 249 65.21 -13.23 -45.51
CA LYS A 249 64.05 -12.31 -45.58
C LYS A 249 62.72 -13.06 -45.76
N LYS A 250 62.66 -14.09 -46.62
CA LYS A 250 61.45 -14.92 -46.81
C LYS A 250 61.10 -15.73 -45.55
N LYS A 251 62.09 -16.35 -44.88
CA LYS A 251 61.88 -17.07 -43.60
C LYS A 251 61.34 -16.17 -42.50
N ARG A 252 61.90 -14.97 -42.29
CA ARG A 252 61.41 -14.01 -41.27
C ARG A 252 59.96 -13.56 -41.53
N LYS A 253 59.58 -13.32 -42.79
CA LYS A 253 58.18 -13.00 -43.15
C LYS A 253 57.22 -14.17 -42.85
N ARG A 254 57.59 -15.42 -43.15
CA ARG A 254 56.78 -16.61 -42.82
C ARG A 254 56.60 -16.79 -41.30
N MET A 255 57.66 -16.60 -40.51
CA MET A 255 57.58 -16.64 -39.03
C MET A 255 56.60 -15.60 -38.48
N ILE A 256 56.67 -14.36 -38.96
CA ILE A 256 55.76 -13.28 -38.54
C ILE A 256 54.31 -13.61 -38.93
N LEU A 257 54.08 -14.13 -40.14
CA LEU A 257 52.74 -14.54 -40.58
C LEU A 257 52.17 -15.67 -39.71
N MET A 258 52.97 -16.68 -39.37
CA MET A 258 52.56 -17.79 -38.47
C MET A 258 52.14 -17.26 -37.09
N VAL A 259 52.92 -16.34 -36.50
CA VAL A 259 52.57 -15.71 -35.21
C VAL A 259 51.27 -14.91 -35.30
N ILE A 260 51.07 -14.14 -36.39
CA ILE A 260 49.82 -13.39 -36.61
C ILE A 260 48.61 -14.34 -36.74
N VAL A 261 48.75 -15.45 -37.47
CA VAL A 261 47.69 -16.46 -37.62
C VAL A 261 47.35 -17.12 -36.27
N ILE A 262 48.35 -17.50 -35.48
CA ILE A 262 48.13 -18.06 -34.14
C ILE A 262 47.41 -17.06 -33.23
N LEU A 263 47.83 -15.79 -33.24
CA LEU A 263 47.23 -14.74 -32.42
C LEU A 263 45.77 -14.43 -32.86
N ALA A 264 45.49 -14.47 -34.16
CA ALA A 264 44.13 -14.36 -34.70
C ALA A 264 43.24 -15.56 -34.27
N VAL A 265 43.76 -16.79 -34.29
CA VAL A 265 43.03 -17.97 -33.80
C VAL A 265 42.72 -17.85 -32.30
N ILE A 266 43.66 -17.37 -31.49
CA ILE A 266 43.45 -17.10 -30.06
C ILE A 266 42.34 -16.06 -29.85
N LEU A 267 42.35 -14.96 -30.61
CA LEU A 267 41.29 -13.94 -30.56
C LEU A 267 39.91 -14.49 -30.97
N ILE A 268 39.85 -15.39 -31.96
CA ILE A 268 38.61 -16.07 -32.36
C ILE A 268 38.09 -16.96 -31.22
N ILE A 269 38.97 -17.74 -30.57
CA ILE A 269 38.59 -18.59 -29.43
C ILE A 269 38.07 -17.74 -28.26
N ILE A 270 38.75 -16.65 -27.92
CA ILE A 270 38.30 -15.72 -26.86
C ILE A 270 36.93 -15.11 -27.22
N SER A 271 36.72 -14.69 -28.47
CA SER A 271 35.44 -14.17 -28.95
C SER A 271 34.31 -15.20 -28.82
N ILE A 272 34.56 -16.46 -29.20
CA ILE A 272 33.59 -17.56 -29.04
C ILE A 272 33.26 -17.78 -27.56
N VAL A 273 34.26 -17.82 -26.67
CA VAL A 273 34.04 -17.98 -25.21
C VAL A 273 33.17 -16.84 -24.65
N ILE A 274 33.44 -15.58 -25.04
CA ILE A 274 32.62 -14.44 -24.64
C ILE A 274 31.18 -14.58 -25.14
N LEU A 275 30.98 -14.99 -26.41
CA LEU A 275 29.64 -15.22 -26.97
C LEU A 275 28.89 -16.35 -26.26
N CYS A 276 29.56 -17.44 -25.89
CA CYS A 276 28.98 -18.52 -25.09
C CYS A 276 28.54 -18.04 -23.69
N ILE A 277 29.39 -17.27 -22.99
CA ILE A 277 29.03 -16.69 -21.68
C ILE A 277 27.80 -15.77 -21.82
N ARG A 278 27.76 -14.90 -22.84
CA ARG A 278 26.61 -14.02 -23.11
C ARG A 278 25.33 -14.78 -23.45
N ALA A 279 25.43 -15.94 -24.10
CA ALA A 279 24.27 -16.79 -24.39
C ALA A 279 23.73 -17.47 -23.12
N LEU A 280 24.62 -17.92 -22.22
CA LEU A 280 24.25 -18.51 -20.93
C LEU A 280 23.62 -17.47 -19.98
N ASP A 281 24.21 -16.28 -19.86
CA ASP A 281 23.64 -15.20 -19.04
C ASP A 281 22.24 -14.80 -19.53
N ARG A 282 22.05 -14.60 -20.85
CA ARG A 282 20.72 -14.32 -21.43
C ARG A 282 19.72 -15.47 -21.22
N LYS A 283 20.17 -16.72 -21.07
CA LYS A 283 19.28 -17.86 -20.76
C LYS A 283 18.80 -17.79 -19.31
N LYS A 284 19.71 -17.57 -18.35
CA LYS A 284 19.38 -17.43 -16.93
C LYS A 284 18.46 -16.23 -16.66
N ILE A 285 18.77 -15.06 -17.22
CA ILE A 285 17.93 -13.85 -17.10
C ILE A 285 16.49 -14.14 -17.56
N LYS A 286 16.32 -14.79 -18.71
CA LYS A 286 15.00 -15.21 -19.21
C LYS A 286 14.29 -16.24 -18.34
N GLU A 287 15.01 -17.10 -17.63
CA GLU A 287 14.42 -18.07 -16.69
C GLU A 287 13.86 -17.36 -15.45
N VAL A 288 14.56 -16.34 -14.94
CA VAL A 288 14.07 -15.46 -13.86
C VAL A 288 12.89 -14.60 -14.35
N GLU A 289 12.98 -13.95 -15.51
CA GLU A 289 11.84 -13.25 -16.15
C GLU A 289 10.60 -14.16 -16.28
N THR A 290 10.80 -15.44 -16.56
CA THR A 290 9.70 -16.41 -16.75
C THR A 290 9.11 -16.86 -15.41
N CYS A 291 9.83 -16.76 -14.30
CA CYS A 291 9.28 -16.88 -12.95
C CYS A 291 8.47 -15.62 -12.59
N ASP A 292 9.04 -14.42 -12.74
CA ASP A 292 8.35 -13.14 -12.50
C ASP A 292 7.04 -12.99 -13.28
N LYS A 293 7.05 -13.34 -14.57
CA LYS A 293 5.84 -13.31 -15.44
C LYS A 293 4.80 -14.37 -15.06
N ARG A 294 5.14 -15.37 -14.25
CA ARG A 294 4.19 -16.33 -13.65
C ARG A 294 3.72 -15.86 -12.27
N GLY A 295 4.62 -15.35 -11.42
CA GLY A 295 4.28 -14.71 -10.15
C GLY A 295 3.28 -13.56 -10.33
N THR A 296 3.56 -12.65 -11.25
CA THR A 296 2.64 -11.54 -11.65
C THR A 296 1.29 -12.05 -12.14
N ARG A 297 1.23 -13.20 -12.86
CA ARG A 297 -0.06 -13.79 -13.26
C ARG A 297 -0.83 -14.35 -12.07
N TYR A 298 -0.17 -15.03 -11.13
CA TYR A 298 -0.83 -15.52 -9.92
C TYR A 298 -1.28 -14.38 -9.00
N MET A 299 -0.54 -13.26 -8.94
CA MET A 299 -0.97 -12.02 -8.28
C MET A 299 -2.27 -11.45 -8.87
N ASN A 300 -2.37 -11.42 -10.19
CA ASN A 300 -3.57 -10.98 -10.91
C ASN A 300 -4.75 -11.97 -10.80
N TYR A 301 -4.48 -13.22 -10.42
CA TYR A 301 -5.49 -14.23 -10.07
C TYR A 301 -5.70 -14.36 -8.54
N THR A 302 -5.29 -13.36 -7.76
CA THR A 302 -5.33 -13.29 -6.28
C THR A 302 -4.84 -14.55 -5.55
N ASN A 303 -3.94 -15.31 -6.18
CA ASN A 303 -3.41 -16.56 -5.67
C ASN A 303 -2.01 -16.34 -5.05
N TYR A 304 -1.98 -15.57 -3.96
CA TYR A 304 -0.75 -15.07 -3.34
C TYR A 304 0.23 -16.18 -2.94
N ASN A 305 -0.27 -17.32 -2.45
CA ASN A 305 0.59 -18.47 -2.12
C ASN A 305 1.30 -19.06 -3.36
N LYS A 306 0.65 -19.13 -4.54
CA LYS A 306 1.34 -19.57 -5.77
C LYS A 306 2.19 -18.47 -6.40
N ALA A 307 1.87 -17.20 -6.15
CA ALA A 307 2.75 -16.11 -6.52
C ALA A 307 4.07 -16.20 -5.74
N LEU A 308 3.99 -16.42 -4.41
CA LEU A 308 5.15 -16.55 -3.53
C LEU A 308 6.07 -17.68 -4.00
N THR A 309 5.55 -18.89 -4.23
CA THR A 309 6.37 -20.02 -4.71
C THR A 309 6.96 -19.86 -6.11
N GLU A 310 6.46 -18.94 -6.92
CA GLU A 310 7.12 -18.54 -8.18
C GLU A 310 8.17 -17.43 -7.96
N TYR A 311 8.04 -16.60 -6.92
CA TYR A 311 9.02 -15.58 -6.54
C TYR A 311 10.19 -16.14 -5.74
N GLU A 312 9.97 -17.06 -4.79
CA GLU A 312 11.02 -17.88 -4.14
C GLU A 312 11.92 -18.54 -5.20
N GLN A 313 11.27 -19.14 -6.21
CA GLN A 313 11.90 -19.73 -7.38
C GLN A 313 12.53 -18.73 -8.35
N ALA A 314 12.18 -17.45 -8.28
CA ALA A 314 12.81 -16.39 -9.06
C ALA A 314 14.08 -15.92 -8.35
N VAL A 315 14.04 -15.72 -7.03
CA VAL A 315 15.17 -15.35 -6.17
C VAL A 315 16.26 -16.42 -6.20
N GLU A 316 15.94 -17.70 -5.99
CA GLU A 316 16.92 -18.81 -6.10
C GLU A 316 17.69 -18.78 -7.43
N LYS A 317 16.99 -18.51 -8.54
CA LYS A 317 17.57 -18.44 -9.88
C LYS A 317 18.32 -17.13 -10.14
N ALA A 318 17.92 -16.04 -9.47
CA ALA A 318 18.55 -14.73 -9.55
C ALA A 318 19.85 -14.64 -8.73
N GLU A 319 19.89 -15.22 -7.53
CA GLU A 319 21.14 -15.42 -6.77
C GLU A 319 22.12 -16.31 -7.56
N GLY A 320 21.59 -17.27 -8.34
CA GLY A 320 22.34 -18.05 -9.31
C GLY A 320 22.94 -17.27 -10.50
N LEU A 321 22.75 -15.95 -10.61
CA LEU A 321 23.33 -15.10 -11.66
C LEU A 321 24.76 -14.66 -11.30
N SER A 322 25.72 -14.89 -12.21
CA SER A 322 27.10 -14.44 -11.99
C SER A 322 27.24 -12.94 -12.24
N LEU A 323 27.40 -12.18 -11.14
CA LEU A 323 27.75 -10.75 -11.17
C LEU A 323 29.23 -10.49 -11.53
N ASN A 324 30.08 -11.52 -11.55
CA ASN A 324 31.49 -11.41 -11.93
C ASN A 324 31.69 -11.09 -13.42
N ASN A 325 30.67 -11.29 -14.26
CA ASN A 325 30.68 -10.85 -15.65
C ASN A 325 30.12 -9.43 -15.75
N TRP A 326 30.95 -8.47 -16.14
CA TRP A 326 30.59 -7.06 -16.38
C TRP A 326 29.40 -6.87 -17.33
N GLN A 327 29.14 -7.85 -18.20
CA GLN A 327 27.99 -7.84 -19.08
C GLN A 327 26.70 -8.06 -18.29
N TYR A 328 25.76 -7.12 -18.43
CA TYR A 328 24.42 -7.17 -17.82
C TYR A 328 24.42 -7.15 -16.28
N ILE A 329 25.46 -6.61 -15.60
CA ILE A 329 25.44 -6.47 -14.13
C ILE A 329 24.20 -5.70 -13.66
N GLU A 330 23.90 -4.57 -14.28
CA GLU A 330 22.77 -3.73 -13.87
C GLU A 330 21.44 -4.46 -14.05
N GLU A 331 21.19 -5.02 -15.23
CA GLU A 331 20.01 -5.83 -15.56
C GLU A 331 19.84 -7.04 -14.63
N LYS A 332 20.94 -7.71 -14.23
CA LYS A 332 20.92 -8.80 -13.23
C LYS A 332 20.60 -8.30 -11.82
N ARG A 333 21.12 -7.12 -11.44
CA ARG A 333 20.95 -6.51 -10.12
C ARG A 333 19.53 -5.99 -9.93
N GLU A 334 19.06 -5.19 -10.89
CA GLU A 334 17.69 -4.67 -10.97
C GLU A 334 16.67 -5.81 -10.97
N LEU A 335 16.92 -6.89 -11.72
CA LEU A 335 16.04 -8.06 -11.75
C LEU A 335 16.04 -8.82 -10.41
N LEU A 336 17.20 -9.00 -9.76
CA LEU A 336 17.31 -9.62 -8.42
C LEU A 336 16.55 -8.79 -7.37
N GLU A 337 16.84 -7.49 -7.29
CA GLU A 337 16.19 -6.52 -6.40
C GLU A 337 14.67 -6.53 -6.60
N THR A 338 14.22 -6.52 -7.86
CA THR A 338 12.79 -6.62 -8.22
C THR A 338 12.14 -7.92 -7.72
N VAL A 339 12.77 -9.10 -7.91
CA VAL A 339 12.14 -10.36 -7.48
C VAL A 339 12.20 -10.57 -5.97
N THR A 340 13.25 -10.08 -5.30
CA THR A 340 13.37 -10.13 -3.83
C THR A 340 12.36 -9.21 -3.15
N ASP A 341 12.15 -7.98 -3.61
CA ASP A 341 11.09 -7.09 -3.11
C ASP A 341 9.70 -7.73 -3.24
N ARG A 342 9.45 -8.39 -4.39
CA ARG A 342 8.16 -9.02 -4.70
C ARG A 342 7.90 -10.29 -3.88
N GLU A 343 8.95 -11.03 -3.53
CA GLU A 343 8.90 -12.11 -2.53
C GLU A 343 8.59 -11.51 -1.14
N ALA A 344 9.37 -10.51 -0.70
CA ALA A 344 9.24 -9.93 0.63
C ALA A 344 7.84 -9.39 0.94
N ILE A 345 7.19 -8.71 -0.01
CA ILE A 345 5.81 -8.21 0.13
C ILE A 345 4.79 -9.37 0.29
N LEU A 346 5.04 -10.52 -0.34
CA LEU A 346 4.19 -11.71 -0.22
C LEU A 346 4.44 -12.49 1.07
N THR A 347 5.68 -12.53 1.55
CA THR A 347 6.02 -13.05 2.88
C THR A 347 5.38 -12.20 3.97
N LEU A 348 5.47 -10.86 3.87
CA LEU A 348 4.74 -9.92 4.74
C LEU A 348 3.22 -10.15 4.68
N TYR A 349 2.65 -10.50 3.51
CA TYR A 349 1.22 -10.86 3.40
C TYR A 349 0.89 -12.16 4.17
N GLN A 350 1.76 -13.17 4.14
CA GLN A 350 1.56 -14.38 4.95
C GLN A 350 1.70 -14.09 6.46
N GLU A 351 2.63 -13.22 6.86
CA GLU A 351 2.74 -12.74 8.25
C GLU A 351 1.50 -11.94 8.68
N ALA A 352 0.93 -11.12 7.78
CA ALA A 352 -0.29 -10.36 8.02
C ALA A 352 -1.53 -11.25 8.17
N GLU A 353 -1.68 -12.28 7.33
CA GLU A 353 -2.70 -13.33 7.51
C GLU A 353 -2.48 -14.09 8.82
N ALA A 354 -1.25 -14.49 9.15
CA ALA A 354 -0.96 -15.22 10.39
C ALA A 354 -1.34 -14.40 11.63
N ALA A 355 -0.94 -13.12 11.70
CA ALA A 355 -1.35 -12.19 12.75
C ALA A 355 -2.87 -11.99 12.79
N TYR A 356 -3.53 -11.93 11.62
CA TYR A 356 -4.99 -11.80 11.53
C TYR A 356 -5.73 -13.02 12.10
N GLN A 357 -5.31 -14.24 11.73
CA GLN A 357 -5.89 -15.49 12.25
C GLN A 357 -5.56 -15.71 13.74
N ALA A 358 -4.43 -15.19 14.23
CA ALA A 358 -4.08 -15.21 15.66
C ALA A 358 -4.87 -14.19 16.51
N GLY A 359 -5.62 -13.27 15.88
CA GLY A 359 -6.33 -12.19 16.58
C GLY A 359 -5.44 -11.00 16.97
N GLU A 360 -4.20 -10.94 16.48
CA GLU A 360 -3.24 -9.85 16.72
C GLU A 360 -3.54 -8.65 15.81
N TYR A 361 -4.77 -8.14 15.89
CA TYR A 361 -5.34 -7.18 14.95
C TYR A 361 -4.51 -5.89 14.80
N GLU A 362 -3.86 -5.41 15.86
CA GLU A 362 -2.94 -4.27 15.77
C GLU A 362 -1.70 -4.54 14.91
N GLN A 363 -1.16 -5.76 14.94
CA GLN A 363 0.01 -6.16 14.15
C GLN A 363 -0.40 -6.40 12.70
N ALA A 364 -1.51 -7.11 12.48
CA ALA A 364 -2.11 -7.29 11.17
C ALA A 364 -2.42 -5.93 10.50
N LEU A 365 -3.00 -4.96 11.23
CA LEU A 365 -3.29 -3.62 10.71
C LEU A 365 -2.02 -2.89 10.24
N LYS A 366 -0.92 -2.98 11.00
CA LYS A 366 0.39 -2.39 10.65
C LYS A 366 0.95 -3.03 9.38
N LEU A 367 0.97 -4.36 9.32
CA LEU A 367 1.48 -5.13 8.17
C LEU A 367 0.66 -4.88 6.89
N TYR A 368 -0.67 -5.00 6.92
CA TYR A 368 -1.51 -4.69 5.75
C TYR A 368 -1.40 -3.21 5.32
N THR A 369 -1.19 -2.26 6.24
CA THR A 369 -0.94 -0.84 5.91
C THR A 369 0.43 -0.62 5.24
N GLN A 370 1.42 -1.47 5.52
CA GLN A 370 2.72 -1.47 4.85
C GLN A 370 2.59 -2.09 3.44
N ILE A 371 2.05 -3.31 3.35
CA ILE A 371 1.78 -4.03 2.10
C ILE A 371 0.97 -3.16 1.12
N GLN A 372 -0.05 -2.45 1.60
CA GLN A 372 -0.87 -1.56 0.77
C GLN A 372 -0.04 -0.50 0.02
N LYS A 373 1.06 -0.02 0.61
CA LYS A 373 1.94 1.00 0.01
C LYS A 373 3.00 0.37 -0.89
N GLU A 374 3.66 -0.68 -0.42
CA GLU A 374 4.75 -1.35 -1.14
C GLU A 374 4.24 -2.09 -2.37
N ALA A 375 3.04 -2.69 -2.31
CA ALA A 375 2.38 -3.29 -3.46
C ALA A 375 2.12 -2.27 -4.61
N VAL A 376 1.80 -1.01 -4.30
CA VAL A 376 1.64 0.04 -5.34
C VAL A 376 2.99 0.37 -5.99
N TYR A 377 4.07 0.45 -5.21
CA TYR A 377 5.41 0.69 -5.74
C TYR A 377 5.87 -0.45 -6.68
N GLN A 378 5.55 -1.70 -6.34
CA GLN A 378 5.87 -2.88 -7.17
C GLN A 378 4.88 -3.16 -8.32
N GLY A 379 3.77 -2.40 -8.43
CA GLY A 379 2.78 -2.52 -9.51
C GLY A 379 1.71 -3.61 -9.28
N PHE A 380 1.46 -3.99 -8.04
CA PHE A 380 0.47 -5.01 -7.64
C PHE A 380 -0.82 -4.36 -7.08
N ASP A 381 -1.56 -3.66 -7.95
CA ASP A 381 -2.81 -2.96 -7.59
C ASP A 381 -3.85 -3.89 -6.94
N THR A 382 -3.93 -5.17 -7.36
CA THR A 382 -4.84 -6.16 -6.77
C THR A 382 -4.51 -6.44 -5.30
N LEU A 383 -3.23 -6.63 -4.99
CA LEU A 383 -2.75 -6.87 -3.63
C LEU A 383 -2.94 -5.63 -2.74
N SER A 384 -2.69 -4.42 -3.28
CA SER A 384 -2.98 -3.17 -2.54
C SER A 384 -4.47 -3.01 -2.25
N ALA A 385 -5.34 -3.33 -3.21
CA ALA A 385 -6.79 -3.26 -3.04
C ALA A 385 -7.32 -4.28 -2.01
N ASP A 386 -6.78 -5.50 -1.98
CA ASP A 386 -7.18 -6.53 -1.02
C ASP A 386 -6.59 -6.28 0.37
N ALA A 387 -5.35 -5.78 0.47
CA ALA A 387 -4.78 -5.28 1.72
C ALA A 387 -5.60 -4.11 2.30
N LYS A 388 -6.13 -3.20 1.46
CA LYS A 388 -7.05 -2.13 1.89
C LYS A 388 -8.37 -2.67 2.44
N LYS A 389 -8.97 -3.70 1.80
CA LYS A 389 -10.17 -4.36 2.35
C LYS A 389 -9.87 -4.99 3.71
N LYS A 390 -8.67 -5.57 3.88
CA LYS A 390 -8.22 -6.14 5.15
C LYS A 390 -8.01 -5.08 6.24
N THR A 391 -7.42 -3.91 5.95
CA THR A 391 -7.31 -2.83 6.95
C THR A 391 -8.69 -2.28 7.35
N GLU A 392 -9.65 -2.21 6.40
CA GLU A 392 -11.05 -1.85 6.69
C GLU A 392 -11.76 -2.91 7.57
N GLU A 393 -11.65 -4.20 7.24
CA GLU A 393 -12.18 -5.32 8.03
C GLU A 393 -11.62 -5.33 9.46
N ILE A 394 -10.29 -5.20 9.59
CA ILE A 394 -9.58 -5.16 10.88
C ILE A 394 -10.00 -3.95 11.72
N THR A 395 -10.14 -2.77 11.11
CA THR A 395 -10.54 -1.55 11.83
C THR A 395 -11.91 -1.72 12.50
N VAL A 396 -12.88 -2.34 11.80
CA VAL A 396 -14.20 -2.59 12.38
C VAL A 396 -14.17 -3.75 13.40
N ARG A 397 -13.35 -4.79 13.21
CA ARG A 397 -13.12 -5.82 14.25
C ARG A 397 -12.54 -5.23 15.54
N MET A 398 -11.58 -4.31 15.45
CA MET A 398 -11.04 -3.61 16.61
C MET A 398 -12.10 -2.76 17.33
N GLN A 399 -13.01 -2.10 16.59
CA GLN A 399 -14.15 -1.38 17.17
C GLN A 399 -15.13 -2.33 17.87
N ILE A 400 -15.43 -3.49 17.28
CA ILE A 400 -16.24 -4.54 17.91
C ILE A 400 -15.62 -4.99 19.24
N MET A 401 -14.32 -5.30 19.25
CA MET A 401 -13.62 -5.69 20.48
C MET A 401 -13.57 -4.56 21.52
N GLN A 402 -13.48 -3.29 21.10
CA GLN A 402 -13.59 -2.14 21.99
C GLN A 402 -14.98 -2.05 22.64
N TYR A 403 -16.06 -2.23 21.87
CA TYR A 403 -17.42 -2.28 22.41
C TYR A 403 -17.62 -3.46 23.37
N ILE A 404 -17.08 -4.64 23.07
CA ILE A 404 -17.14 -5.81 23.96
C ILE A 404 -16.39 -5.51 25.27
N SER A 405 -15.16 -5.00 25.20
CA SER A 405 -14.34 -4.64 26.36
C SER A 405 -14.99 -3.57 27.24
N LEU A 406 -15.64 -2.56 26.65
CA LEU A 406 -16.44 -1.58 27.39
C LEU A 406 -17.68 -2.23 28.03
N GLY A 407 -18.35 -3.15 27.33
CA GLY A 407 -19.49 -3.91 27.88
C GLY A 407 -19.09 -4.80 29.07
N ASP A 408 -17.96 -5.50 28.97
CA ASP A 408 -17.37 -6.27 30.08
C ASP A 408 -17.00 -5.38 31.26
N MET A 409 -16.49 -4.18 31.00
CA MET A 409 -16.17 -3.19 32.04
C MET A 409 -17.43 -2.72 32.77
N TYR A 410 -18.47 -2.25 32.06
CA TYR A 410 -19.75 -1.85 32.69
C TYR A 410 -20.45 -3.02 33.40
N GLN A 411 -20.38 -4.23 32.84
CA GLN A 411 -20.88 -5.44 33.49
C GLN A 411 -20.14 -5.75 34.80
N SER A 412 -18.84 -5.46 34.87
CA SER A 412 -18.03 -5.62 36.10
C SER A 412 -18.32 -4.57 37.16
N THR A 413 -18.94 -3.44 36.80
CA THR A 413 -19.40 -2.39 37.72
C THR A 413 -20.92 -2.46 37.98
N GLU A 414 -21.57 -3.58 37.64
CA GLU A 414 -23.02 -3.82 37.77
C GLU A 414 -23.92 -2.81 37.00
N ASP A 415 -23.33 -2.06 36.07
CA ASP A 415 -24.02 -1.08 35.22
C ASP A 415 -24.62 -1.77 33.99
N TYR A 416 -25.68 -2.54 34.23
CA TYR A 416 -26.23 -3.50 33.28
C TYR A 416 -26.83 -2.87 32.02
N ASP A 417 -27.41 -1.67 32.11
CA ASP A 417 -28.03 -1.01 30.96
C ASP A 417 -26.97 -0.42 30.01
N GLU A 418 -25.91 0.16 30.57
CA GLU A 418 -24.76 0.66 29.78
C GLU A 418 -23.96 -0.50 29.19
N ALA A 419 -23.80 -1.61 29.93
CA ALA A 419 -23.22 -2.85 29.41
C ALA A 419 -24.03 -3.41 28.23
N LEU A 420 -25.37 -3.48 28.36
CA LEU A 420 -26.27 -3.87 27.28
C LEU A 420 -26.15 -2.89 26.09
N PHE A 421 -26.01 -1.58 26.31
CA PHE A 421 -25.83 -0.62 25.23
C PHE A 421 -24.55 -0.89 24.43
N GLN A 422 -23.40 -1.11 25.08
CA GLN A 422 -22.15 -1.43 24.36
C GLN A 422 -22.23 -2.79 23.65
N TYR A 423 -22.78 -3.83 24.30
CA TYR A 423 -22.94 -5.13 23.65
C TYR A 423 -23.90 -5.10 22.45
N ASN A 424 -24.98 -4.30 22.49
CA ASN A 424 -25.84 -4.12 21.32
C ASN A 424 -25.14 -3.35 20.19
N ARG A 425 -24.20 -2.43 20.49
CA ARG A 425 -23.34 -1.80 19.48
C ARG A 425 -22.36 -2.80 18.86
N ALA A 426 -21.69 -3.63 19.68
CA ALA A 426 -20.87 -4.73 19.19
C ALA A 426 -21.67 -5.66 18.26
N LEU A 427 -22.87 -6.06 18.69
CA LEU A 427 -23.78 -6.92 17.94
C LEU A 427 -24.24 -6.29 16.61
N SER A 428 -24.49 -4.97 16.58
CA SER A 428 -24.91 -4.25 15.38
C SER A 428 -23.80 -4.06 14.35
N GLU A 429 -22.52 -4.09 14.75
CA GLU A 429 -21.39 -4.12 13.82
C GLU A 429 -21.09 -5.57 13.39
N LEU A 430 -21.15 -6.53 14.32
CA LEU A 430 -21.03 -7.97 14.02
C LEU A 430 -22.07 -8.44 13.01
N SER A 431 -23.31 -7.94 13.05
CA SER A 431 -24.35 -8.29 12.07
C SER A 431 -24.09 -7.80 10.64
N LYS A 432 -23.03 -6.99 10.42
CA LYS A 432 -22.55 -6.58 9.09
C LYS A 432 -21.41 -7.48 8.59
N MET A 433 -20.93 -8.40 9.43
CA MET A 433 -19.86 -9.36 9.16
C MET A 433 -20.39 -10.80 9.19
N ILE A 434 -19.54 -11.76 8.85
CA ILE A 434 -19.81 -13.20 8.99
C ILE A 434 -18.90 -13.74 10.10
N ASP A 435 -19.20 -13.38 11.35
CA ASP A 435 -18.53 -13.90 12.55
C ASP A 435 -19.56 -14.44 13.54
N LEU A 436 -20.10 -15.62 13.20
CA LEU A 436 -21.17 -16.27 13.96
C LEU A 436 -20.75 -16.68 15.38
N GLN A 437 -19.45 -16.90 15.61
CA GLN A 437 -18.93 -17.24 16.93
C GLN A 437 -18.96 -16.01 17.84
N MET A 438 -18.31 -14.91 17.45
CA MET A 438 -18.30 -13.68 18.25
C MET A 438 -19.72 -13.08 18.38
N GLN A 439 -20.57 -13.25 17.37
CA GLN A 439 -22.00 -12.92 17.47
C GLN A 439 -22.71 -13.75 18.55
N GLY A 440 -22.46 -15.06 18.62
CA GLY A 440 -22.99 -15.95 19.65
C GLY A 440 -22.50 -15.59 21.06
N ASP A 441 -21.21 -15.31 21.22
CA ASP A 441 -20.60 -14.93 22.49
C ASP A 441 -21.18 -13.61 23.04
N VAL A 442 -21.38 -12.61 22.17
CA VAL A 442 -22.04 -11.34 22.55
C VAL A 442 -23.52 -11.54 22.86
N GLN A 443 -24.23 -12.41 22.13
CA GLN A 443 -25.62 -12.76 22.45
C GLN A 443 -25.73 -13.50 23.80
N ALA A 444 -24.76 -14.35 24.15
CA ALA A 444 -24.71 -15.02 25.44
C ALA A 444 -24.47 -14.02 26.60
N LYS A 445 -23.59 -13.04 26.43
CA LYS A 445 -23.38 -11.93 27.39
C LYS A 445 -24.67 -11.11 27.60
N ILE A 446 -25.35 -10.73 26.51
CA ILE A 446 -26.65 -10.03 26.56
C ILE A 446 -27.72 -10.88 27.27
N PHE A 447 -27.77 -12.18 27.00
CA PHE A 447 -28.72 -13.10 27.66
C PHE A 447 -28.44 -13.22 29.16
N ALA A 448 -27.18 -13.39 29.56
CA ALA A 448 -26.78 -13.49 30.96
C ALA A 448 -27.21 -12.24 31.76
N ILE A 449 -26.90 -11.03 31.28
CA ILE A 449 -27.32 -9.78 31.95
C ILE A 449 -28.85 -9.70 32.06
N ARG A 450 -29.59 -10.03 31.00
CA ARG A 450 -31.07 -10.02 31.04
C ARG A 450 -31.64 -11.03 32.02
N GLN A 451 -30.98 -12.17 32.21
CA GLN A 451 -31.38 -13.14 33.22
C GLN A 451 -31.07 -12.62 34.64
N THR A 452 -29.90 -12.02 34.89
CA THR A 452 -29.59 -11.38 36.18
C THR A 452 -30.55 -10.22 36.50
N GLN A 453 -30.87 -9.35 35.53
CA GLN A 453 -31.88 -8.30 35.69
C GLN A 453 -33.26 -8.88 36.04
N LYS A 454 -33.65 -10.01 35.43
CA LYS A 454 -34.91 -10.70 35.73
C LYS A 454 -34.91 -11.32 37.14
N GLU A 455 -33.83 -11.99 37.53
CA GLU A 455 -33.67 -12.61 38.85
C GLU A 455 -33.69 -11.53 39.95
N ASN A 456 -32.99 -10.42 39.75
CA ASN A 456 -33.05 -9.25 40.64
C ASN A 456 -34.47 -8.65 40.73
N ALA A 457 -35.20 -8.56 39.61
CA ALA A 457 -36.58 -8.08 39.59
C ALA A 457 -37.56 -9.03 40.31
N GLN A 458 -37.33 -10.35 40.24
CA GLN A 458 -38.13 -11.34 40.98
C GLN A 458 -37.84 -11.25 42.49
N ALA A 459 -36.58 -11.21 42.90
CA ALA A 459 -36.19 -11.02 44.31
C ALA A 459 -36.74 -9.70 44.90
N ALA A 460 -36.77 -8.63 44.11
CA ALA A 460 -37.38 -7.36 44.52
C ALA A 460 -38.91 -7.43 44.68
N GLN A 461 -39.61 -8.27 43.90
CA GLN A 461 -41.05 -8.50 44.07
C GLN A 461 -41.34 -9.39 45.28
N GLU A 462 -40.54 -10.42 45.53
CA GLU A 462 -40.67 -11.30 46.70
C GLU A 462 -40.44 -10.51 48.00
N ALA A 463 -39.37 -9.71 48.06
CA ALA A 463 -39.10 -8.81 49.19
C ALA A 463 -40.20 -7.75 49.42
N GLN A 464 -40.87 -7.28 48.36
CA GLN A 464 -42.04 -6.40 48.50
C GLN A 464 -43.25 -7.14 49.10
N GLN A 465 -43.49 -8.40 48.74
CA GLN A 465 -44.61 -9.19 49.26
C GLN A 465 -44.41 -9.53 50.76
N GLU A 466 -43.20 -9.93 51.17
CA GLU A 466 -42.89 -10.17 52.59
C GLU A 466 -43.08 -8.89 53.44
N ALA A 467 -42.59 -7.75 52.95
CA ALA A 467 -42.75 -6.44 53.60
C ALA A 467 -44.20 -5.92 53.62
N GLN A 468 -45.11 -6.57 52.87
CA GLN A 468 -46.54 -6.26 52.85
C GLN A 468 -47.30 -7.16 53.84
N GLN A 469 -46.99 -8.46 53.90
CA GLN A 469 -47.56 -9.40 54.88
C GLN A 469 -47.29 -8.97 56.33
N GLN A 470 -46.06 -8.54 56.64
CA GLN A 470 -45.69 -8.09 58.00
C GLN A 470 -46.54 -6.90 58.50
N LYS A 471 -47.11 -6.08 57.60
CA LYS A 471 -47.99 -4.96 57.99
C LYS A 471 -49.42 -5.39 58.31
N GLU A 472 -49.88 -6.49 57.74
CA GLU A 472 -51.25 -6.99 57.98
C GLU A 472 -51.36 -7.68 59.35
N GLU A 473 -50.28 -8.33 59.84
CA GLU A 473 -50.24 -8.91 61.19
C GLU A 473 -50.27 -7.84 62.31
N GLU A 474 -49.55 -6.71 62.17
CA GLU A 474 -49.58 -5.64 63.19
C GLU A 474 -50.96 -5.00 63.36
N GLU A 475 -51.73 -4.84 62.26
CA GLU A 475 -53.10 -4.32 62.32
C GLU A 475 -54.09 -5.29 62.99
N ALA A 476 -53.87 -6.61 62.86
CA ALA A 476 -54.72 -7.61 63.48
C ALA A 476 -54.57 -7.61 65.01
N ALA A 477 -53.34 -7.53 65.51
CA ALA A 477 -53.03 -7.54 66.94
C ALA A 477 -53.68 -6.37 67.71
N GLN A 478 -53.72 -5.17 67.11
CA GLN A 478 -54.28 -3.98 67.75
C GLN A 478 -55.82 -4.04 67.93
N LYS A 479 -56.54 -4.73 67.03
CA LYS A 479 -58.00 -4.85 67.08
C LYS A 479 -58.45 -5.76 68.23
N ALA A 480 -57.70 -6.82 68.55
CA ALA A 480 -58.00 -7.72 69.66
C ALA A 480 -57.97 -7.01 71.03
N ALA A 481 -56.88 -6.29 71.34
CA ALA A 481 -56.68 -5.62 72.63
C ALA A 481 -57.71 -4.50 72.94
N ALA A 482 -58.47 -4.05 71.94
CA ALA A 482 -59.57 -3.10 72.13
C ALA A 482 -60.86 -3.77 72.64
N ALA A 483 -61.12 -5.04 72.31
CA ALA A 483 -62.35 -5.76 72.63
C ALA A 483 -62.46 -6.10 74.12
N ASP A 484 -61.44 -6.73 74.71
CA ASP A 484 -61.40 -7.12 76.13
C ASP A 484 -61.69 -5.94 77.07
N LYS A 485 -61.16 -4.77 76.71
CA LYS A 485 -61.27 -3.52 77.46
C LYS A 485 -62.68 -2.92 77.44
N ALA A 486 -63.56 -3.40 76.56
CA ALA A 486 -64.99 -3.10 76.53
C ALA A 486 -65.81 -4.04 77.43
N VAL A 487 -65.55 -5.36 77.37
CA VAL A 487 -66.25 -6.39 78.16
C VAL A 487 -66.22 -6.06 79.66
N ILE A 488 -65.03 -5.77 80.19
CA ILE A 488 -64.81 -5.43 81.62
C ILE A 488 -65.69 -4.25 82.04
N LYS A 489 -65.84 -3.24 81.18
CA LYS A 489 -66.64 -2.05 81.49
C LYS A 489 -68.13 -2.35 81.50
N ILE A 490 -68.65 -3.15 80.58
CA ILE A 490 -70.09 -3.49 80.52
C ILE A 490 -70.49 -4.26 81.79
N ASN A 491 -69.74 -5.30 82.16
CA ASN A 491 -69.93 -6.06 83.40
C ASN A 491 -69.92 -5.18 84.66
N THR A 492 -69.06 -4.16 84.70
CA THR A 492 -69.00 -3.19 85.81
C THR A 492 -70.32 -2.40 85.97
N TYR A 493 -71.00 -2.04 84.88
CA TYR A 493 -72.31 -1.36 84.99
C TYR A 493 -73.43 -2.30 85.41
N ILE A 494 -73.41 -3.56 84.97
CA ILE A 494 -74.41 -4.58 85.34
C ILE A 494 -74.35 -4.87 86.85
N ALA A 495 -73.15 -5.13 87.38
CA ALA A 495 -72.96 -5.40 88.81
C ALA A 495 -73.42 -4.23 89.71
N ASN A 496 -73.10 -2.99 89.33
CA ASN A 496 -73.54 -1.79 90.04
C ASN A 496 -75.07 -1.56 89.94
N ALA A 497 -75.71 -1.99 88.85
CA ALA A 497 -77.15 -1.89 88.68
C ALA A 497 -77.91 -2.91 89.55
N ASN A 498 -77.42 -4.16 89.62
CA ASN A 498 -77.96 -5.19 90.51
C ASN A 498 -77.89 -4.77 91.98
N SER A 499 -76.73 -4.28 92.43
CA SER A 499 -76.59 -3.76 93.80
C SER A 499 -77.56 -2.60 94.10
N ALA A 500 -77.84 -1.74 93.11
CA ALA A 500 -78.84 -0.68 93.27
C ALA A 500 -80.30 -1.18 93.33
N LEU A 501 -80.61 -2.39 92.85
CA LEU A 501 -81.91 -3.05 93.08
C LEU A 501 -82.01 -3.62 94.50
N GLU A 502 -80.95 -4.28 94.98
CA GLU A 502 -80.88 -4.82 96.35
C GLU A 502 -81.03 -3.73 97.42
N GLU A 503 -80.53 -2.52 97.14
CA GLU A 503 -80.74 -1.32 97.96
C GLU A 503 -82.17 -0.72 97.88
N GLY A 504 -83.08 -1.30 97.09
CA GLY A 504 -84.42 -0.76 96.81
C GLY A 504 -84.44 0.49 95.92
N ARG A 505 -83.30 0.86 95.30
CA ARG A 505 -83.12 2.11 94.54
C ARG A 505 -83.39 1.90 93.05
N THR A 506 -84.57 1.39 92.70
CA THR A 506 -85.02 1.07 91.32
C THR A 506 -84.63 2.13 90.28
N ARG A 507 -84.89 3.42 90.56
CA ARG A 507 -84.51 4.54 89.68
C ARG A 507 -83.01 4.59 89.35
N ARG A 508 -82.12 4.29 90.31
CA ARG A 508 -80.66 4.27 90.13
C ARG A 508 -80.22 3.05 89.32
N ALA A 509 -80.82 1.88 89.56
CA ALA A 509 -80.59 0.69 88.75
C ALA A 509 -80.96 0.93 87.28
N ARG A 510 -82.12 1.54 87.02
CA ARG A 510 -82.62 1.93 85.70
C ARG A 510 -81.67 2.86 84.94
N GLU A 511 -80.96 3.76 85.62
CA GLU A 511 -79.95 4.66 85.02
C GLU A 511 -78.62 3.96 84.71
N LEU A 512 -78.23 2.95 85.50
CA LEU A 512 -77.01 2.15 85.26
C LEU A 512 -77.23 1.10 84.15
N TYR A 513 -78.40 0.46 84.13
CA TYR A 513 -78.86 -0.42 83.03
C TYR A 513 -78.77 0.27 81.66
N LYS A 514 -79.24 1.51 81.54
CA LYS A 514 -79.12 2.30 80.30
C LYS A 514 -77.66 2.53 79.87
N GLN A 515 -76.72 2.65 80.81
CA GLN A 515 -75.30 2.80 80.51
C GLN A 515 -74.65 1.48 80.06
N ALA A 516 -75.06 0.35 80.65
CA ALA A 516 -74.65 -0.99 80.18
C ALA A 516 -75.11 -1.23 78.73
N LEU A 517 -76.42 -1.04 78.45
CA LEU A 517 -77.01 -1.22 77.13
C LEU A 517 -76.38 -0.30 76.06
N SER A 518 -76.13 0.97 76.39
CA SER A 518 -75.49 1.93 75.47
C SER A 518 -74.05 1.56 75.10
N ARG A 519 -73.34 0.81 75.95
CA ARG A 519 -72.01 0.26 75.66
C ARG A 519 -72.09 -1.08 74.93
N TYR A 520 -73.04 -1.94 75.29
CA TYR A 520 -73.29 -3.20 74.58
C TYR A 520 -73.63 -2.97 73.11
N ASN A 521 -74.49 -1.99 72.81
CA ASN A 521 -74.84 -1.59 71.42
C ASN A 521 -73.67 -0.97 70.62
N LYS A 522 -72.46 -0.89 71.20
CA LYS A 522 -71.21 -0.44 70.56
C LYS A 522 -70.09 -1.48 70.71
N PHE A 523 -70.41 -2.69 71.17
CA PHE A 523 -69.47 -3.79 71.32
C PHE A 523 -69.35 -4.57 70.01
N THR A 524 -68.12 -4.90 69.61
CA THR A 524 -67.80 -5.62 68.37
C THR A 524 -66.90 -6.82 68.64
N GLY A 525 -67.06 -7.45 69.80
CA GLY A 525 -66.32 -8.67 70.18
C GLY A 525 -66.97 -9.95 69.64
N SER A 526 -66.48 -11.08 70.13
CA SER A 526 -66.95 -12.42 69.74
C SER A 526 -68.39 -12.70 70.22
N GLY A 527 -69.07 -13.61 69.51
CA GLY A 527 -70.47 -13.96 69.80
C GLY A 527 -70.70 -14.55 71.19
N GLU A 528 -69.76 -15.32 71.73
CA GLU A 528 -69.93 -15.99 73.03
C GLU A 528 -69.91 -15.01 74.22
N ASP A 529 -69.03 -14.00 74.19
CA ASP A 529 -69.07 -12.90 75.16
C ASP A 529 -70.27 -11.97 74.93
N ALA A 530 -70.64 -11.71 73.68
CA ALA A 530 -71.80 -10.87 73.36
C ALA A 530 -73.12 -11.51 73.85
N ASP A 531 -73.35 -12.79 73.57
CA ASP A 531 -74.52 -13.55 74.02
C ASP A 531 -74.64 -13.60 75.55
N LYS A 532 -73.51 -13.67 76.26
CA LYS A 532 -73.47 -13.64 77.72
C LYS A 532 -73.83 -12.26 78.25
N LEU A 533 -73.18 -11.21 77.75
CA LEU A 533 -73.49 -9.82 78.12
C LEU A 533 -74.95 -9.46 77.82
N TYR A 534 -75.53 -9.98 76.73
CA TYR A 534 -76.92 -9.79 76.38
C TYR A 534 -77.88 -10.44 77.40
N LYS A 535 -77.61 -11.69 77.81
CA LYS A 535 -78.40 -12.40 78.84
C LYS A 535 -78.35 -11.65 80.18
N ASP A 536 -77.17 -11.24 80.60
CA ASP A 536 -76.97 -10.52 81.88
C ASP A 536 -77.67 -9.14 81.88
N ILE A 537 -77.67 -8.42 80.75
CA ILE A 537 -78.43 -7.17 80.58
C ILE A 537 -79.94 -7.41 80.55
N THR A 538 -80.41 -8.47 79.89
CA THR A 538 -81.84 -8.81 79.80
C THR A 538 -82.41 -9.17 81.17
N ALA A 539 -81.72 -10.01 81.94
CA ALA A 539 -82.12 -10.40 83.29
C ALA A 539 -82.19 -9.20 84.25
N LEU A 540 -81.19 -8.30 84.21
CA LEU A 540 -81.21 -7.02 84.93
C LEU A 540 -82.42 -6.17 84.54
N GLY A 541 -82.77 -6.12 83.25
CA GLY A 541 -83.95 -5.41 82.76
C GLY A 541 -85.26 -5.93 83.35
N GLN A 542 -85.43 -7.26 83.42
CA GLN A 542 -86.61 -7.90 84.00
C GLN A 542 -86.73 -7.63 85.51
N ALA A 543 -85.63 -7.75 86.25
CA ALA A 543 -85.60 -7.47 87.70
C ALA A 543 -85.94 -6.01 88.04
N ILE A 544 -85.57 -5.04 87.18
CA ILE A 544 -86.01 -3.64 87.32
C ILE A 544 -87.53 -3.54 87.17
N THR A 545 -88.13 -4.17 86.15
CA THR A 545 -89.58 -4.08 85.91
C THR A 545 -90.41 -4.76 86.98
N GLU A 546 -90.00 -5.91 87.51
CA GLU A 546 -90.71 -6.61 88.59
C GLU A 546 -90.74 -5.79 89.89
N ALA A 547 -89.60 -5.19 90.25
CA ALA A 547 -89.50 -4.29 91.41
C ALA A 547 -90.33 -3.00 91.26
N GLU A 548 -90.53 -2.53 90.02
CA GLU A 548 -91.34 -1.34 89.74
C GLU A 548 -92.85 -1.64 89.73
N VAL A 549 -93.29 -2.81 89.26
CA VAL A 549 -94.72 -3.23 89.34
C VAL A 549 -95.15 -3.44 90.79
N LYS A 550 -94.36 -4.20 91.56
CA LYS A 550 -94.69 -4.52 92.95
C LYS A 550 -94.87 -3.26 93.82
N ALA A 551 -94.04 -2.24 93.60
CA ALA A 551 -94.12 -0.96 94.32
C ALA A 551 -95.37 -0.12 93.99
N VAL A 552 -96.11 -0.45 92.91
CA VAL A 552 -97.40 0.17 92.56
C VAL A 552 -98.57 -0.59 93.21
N GLU A 553 -98.49 -1.93 93.26
CA GLU A 553 -99.53 -2.77 93.87
C GLU A 553 -99.65 -2.54 95.38
N GLU A 554 -98.52 -2.52 96.11
CA GLU A 554 -98.50 -2.26 97.56
C GLU A 554 -99.14 -0.90 97.93
N ALA A 555 -99.03 0.11 97.06
CA ALA A 555 -99.62 1.44 97.26
C ALA A 555 -101.14 1.51 97.02
N GLN A 556 -101.72 0.55 96.28
CA GLN A 556 -103.16 0.50 96.03
C GLN A 556 -103.93 -0.19 97.16
N GLU A 557 -103.34 -1.20 97.82
CA GLU A 557 -103.98 -1.91 98.93
C GLU A 557 -104.19 -1.00 100.17
N GLU A 558 -103.23 -0.13 100.50
CA GLU A 558 -103.36 0.79 101.64
C GLU A 558 -104.56 1.74 101.48
N GLN A 559 -104.78 2.29 100.28
CA GLN A 559 -105.90 3.19 100.00
C GLN A 559 -107.25 2.46 100.08
N LEU A 560 -107.31 1.22 99.58
CA LEU A 560 -108.49 0.36 99.69
C LEU A 560 -108.88 0.09 101.16
N ALA A 561 -107.89 -0.17 102.02
CA ALA A 561 -108.10 -0.41 103.45
C ALA A 561 -108.61 0.84 104.21
N GLN A 562 -108.38 2.04 103.68
CA GLN A 562 -108.91 3.29 104.25
C GLN A 562 -110.38 3.50 103.87
N ALA A 563 -110.77 3.26 102.62
CA ALA A 563 -112.16 3.38 102.17
C ALA A 563 -113.13 2.51 103.00
N ALA A 564 -112.73 1.25 103.27
CA ALA A 564 -113.53 0.31 104.05
C ALA A 564 -113.83 0.76 105.49
N LYS A 565 -112.94 1.56 106.11
CA LYS A 565 -113.15 2.11 107.47
C LYS A 565 -114.27 3.16 107.49
N TYR A 566 -114.31 4.05 106.50
CA TYR A 566 -115.36 5.07 106.39
C TYR A 566 -116.76 4.43 106.25
N VAL A 567 -116.89 3.39 105.42
CA VAL A 567 -118.16 2.62 105.28
C VAL A 567 -118.60 1.99 106.59
N LEU A 568 -117.66 1.46 107.40
CA LEU A 568 -117.98 0.86 108.69
C LEU A 568 -118.46 1.91 109.70
N GLN A 569 -117.75 3.04 109.81
CA GLN A 569 -118.09 4.14 110.71
C GLN A 569 -119.43 4.80 110.32
N ALA A 570 -119.73 4.93 109.03
CA ALA A 570 -121.03 5.39 108.54
C ALA A 570 -122.19 4.49 108.98
N LYS A 571 -122.00 3.15 108.95
CA LYS A 571 -122.99 2.16 109.41
C LYS A 571 -123.22 2.21 110.92
N GLU A 572 -122.21 2.60 111.70
CA GLU A 572 -122.35 2.82 113.15
C GLU A 572 -123.07 4.13 113.46
N ALA A 573 -122.71 5.24 112.80
CA ALA A 573 -123.40 6.53 112.93
C ALA A 573 -124.90 6.44 112.57
N ALA A 574 -125.22 5.72 111.48
CA ALA A 574 -126.60 5.45 111.06
C ALA A 574 -127.41 4.72 112.14
N ARG A 575 -126.81 3.74 112.82
CA ARG A 575 -127.44 3.01 113.94
C ARG A 575 -127.58 3.86 115.21
N GLY A 576 -126.70 4.84 115.41
CA GLY A 576 -126.82 5.84 116.47
C GLY A 576 -127.96 6.85 116.26
N GLY A 577 -128.58 6.88 115.08
CA GLY A 577 -129.57 7.88 114.68
C GLY A 577 -128.96 9.21 114.20
N ASP A 578 -127.63 9.29 114.08
CA ASP A 578 -126.93 10.50 113.64
C ASP A 578 -126.78 10.51 112.11
N ILE A 579 -127.91 10.74 111.45
CA ILE A 579 -128.07 10.65 109.98
C ILE A 579 -127.12 11.60 109.25
N GLY A 580 -126.78 12.75 109.85
CA GLY A 580 -125.85 13.73 109.26
C GLY A 580 -124.43 13.19 109.14
N ILE A 581 -123.89 12.66 110.24
CA ILE A 581 -122.54 12.08 110.28
C ILE A 581 -122.47 10.82 109.40
N ALA A 582 -123.52 9.99 109.42
CA ALA A 582 -123.60 8.80 108.58
C ALA A 582 -123.46 9.11 107.08
N LYS A 583 -124.15 10.17 106.59
CA LYS A 583 -124.10 10.54 105.17
C LYS A 583 -122.72 11.02 104.74
N GLN A 584 -122.06 11.85 105.56
CA GLN A 584 -120.73 12.39 105.22
C GLN A 584 -119.68 11.26 105.12
N LEU A 585 -119.68 10.32 106.06
CA LEU A 585 -118.74 9.19 106.04
C LEU A 585 -118.98 8.22 104.86
N TYR A 586 -120.21 8.13 104.34
CA TYR A 586 -120.47 7.42 103.09
C TYR A 586 -119.92 8.20 101.87
N GLU A 587 -120.06 9.52 101.83
CA GLU A 587 -119.50 10.35 100.75
C GLU A 587 -117.95 10.31 100.73
N ASP A 588 -117.30 10.30 101.90
CA ASP A 588 -115.84 10.10 102.02
C ASP A 588 -115.38 8.71 101.50
N ALA A 589 -116.16 7.65 101.76
CA ALA A 589 -115.88 6.31 101.21
C ALA A 589 -116.01 6.26 99.68
N LEU A 590 -117.06 6.90 99.13
CA LEU A 590 -117.28 6.99 97.68
C LEU A 590 -116.15 7.74 96.96
N ALA A 591 -115.54 8.75 97.60
CA ALA A 591 -114.43 9.49 97.02
C ALA A 591 -113.21 8.59 96.75
N VAL A 592 -112.78 7.79 97.73
CA VAL A 592 -111.61 6.89 97.58
C VAL A 592 -111.87 5.80 96.54
N TYR A 593 -113.08 5.22 96.51
CA TYR A 593 -113.43 4.24 95.46
C TYR A 593 -113.43 4.86 94.05
N ARG A 594 -113.78 6.15 93.89
CA ARG A 594 -113.69 6.84 92.60
C ARG A 594 -112.25 7.11 92.16
N GLU A 595 -111.35 7.49 93.06
CA GLU A 595 -109.93 7.69 92.73
C GLU A 595 -109.24 6.39 92.31
N LEU A 596 -109.60 5.26 92.96
CA LEU A 596 -109.16 3.92 92.56
C LEU A 596 -109.95 3.33 91.38
N ASN A 597 -110.95 4.06 90.85
CA ASN A 597 -111.85 3.66 89.77
C ASN A 597 -112.58 2.31 90.00
N ILE A 598 -112.97 2.06 91.25
CA ILE A 598 -113.67 0.84 91.71
C ILE A 598 -115.18 1.07 91.66
N TRP A 599 -115.84 0.46 90.67
CA TRP A 599 -117.29 0.55 90.45
C TRP A 599 -117.92 -0.85 90.59
N ASP A 600 -117.91 -1.38 91.81
CA ASP A 600 -118.46 -2.70 92.15
C ASP A 600 -119.48 -2.62 93.31
N GLU A 601 -119.94 -3.79 93.77
CA GLU A 601 -120.90 -3.96 94.88
C GLU A 601 -120.57 -3.12 96.13
N ARG A 602 -119.28 -2.81 96.38
CA ARG A 602 -118.83 -1.98 97.51
C ARG A 602 -119.22 -0.52 97.37
N MET A 603 -119.37 -0.01 96.14
CA MET A 603 -119.85 1.34 95.88
C MET A 603 -121.38 1.39 95.85
N GLU A 604 -122.04 0.39 95.23
CA GLU A 604 -123.52 0.30 95.20
C GLU A 604 -124.10 0.18 96.62
N ALA A 605 -123.54 -0.72 97.45
CA ALA A 605 -123.95 -0.90 98.85
C ALA A 605 -123.65 0.29 99.78
N VAL A 606 -123.04 1.37 99.26
CA VAL A 606 -122.91 2.67 99.93
C VAL A 606 -124.02 3.63 99.48
N TYR A 607 -124.34 3.69 98.18
CA TYR A 607 -125.49 4.48 97.70
C TYR A 607 -126.82 3.96 98.27
N ASP A 608 -127.07 2.65 98.25
CA ASP A 608 -128.26 2.03 98.85
C ASP A 608 -128.44 2.41 100.33
N ALA A 609 -127.32 2.47 101.06
CA ALA A 609 -127.30 2.81 102.47
C ALA A 609 -127.49 4.31 102.74
N MET A 610 -127.20 5.18 101.76
CA MET A 610 -127.55 6.60 101.81
C MET A 610 -129.05 6.81 101.52
N ASP A 611 -129.61 6.17 100.49
CA ASP A 611 -131.02 6.33 100.12
C ASP A 611 -131.96 5.82 101.22
N ALA A 612 -131.64 4.69 101.85
CA ALA A 612 -132.40 4.10 102.95
C ALA A 612 -132.55 5.04 104.18
N LEU A 613 -131.63 5.99 104.38
CA LEU A 613 -131.70 6.96 105.47
C LEU A 613 -132.75 8.06 105.26
N THR A 614 -133.35 8.17 104.07
CA THR A 614 -134.09 9.37 103.64
C THR A 614 -135.62 9.29 103.77
N GLN A 615 -136.22 8.12 104.01
CA GLN A 615 -137.66 7.89 103.77
C GLN A 615 -138.54 7.55 105.01
N GLY A 616 -137.97 7.55 106.23
CA GLY A 616 -138.56 6.86 107.39
C GLY A 616 -139.37 7.65 108.43
N SER A 617 -140.46 8.36 108.09
CA SER A 617 -141.42 8.85 109.12
C SER A 617 -142.86 9.17 108.64
N GLY A 618 -143.85 8.30 108.92
CA GLY A 618 -145.28 8.66 108.77
C GLY A 618 -146.21 7.54 108.27
N GLN A 619 -146.76 6.74 109.18
CA GLN A 619 -147.89 5.82 108.96
C GLN A 619 -149.24 6.56 109.21
N ASN A 620 -150.46 6.11 108.85
CA ASN A 620 -151.03 4.80 108.46
C ASN A 620 -152.46 5.05 107.85
N PRO A 621 -153.36 4.05 107.58
CA PRO A 621 -153.21 2.58 107.43
C PRO A 621 -153.89 1.97 106.17
N GLY A 622 -153.65 0.67 105.93
CA GLY A 622 -154.33 -0.17 104.94
C GLY A 622 -153.34 -1.02 104.12
N GLU A 623 -152.84 -2.19 104.57
CA GLU A 623 -153.51 -3.49 104.83
C GLU A 623 -153.60 -4.39 103.56
N VAL A 624 -153.51 -5.72 103.77
CA VAL A 624 -153.67 -6.85 102.80
C VAL A 624 -152.41 -7.36 102.04
N GLN A 625 -151.70 -8.27 102.71
CA GLN A 625 -151.32 -9.64 102.29
C GLN A 625 -150.75 -9.97 100.89
N GLY A 626 -149.66 -10.75 100.91
CA GLY A 626 -149.32 -11.79 99.91
C GLY A 626 -148.31 -11.42 98.82
N GLY A 627 -147.46 -12.33 98.32
CA GLY A 627 -147.20 -13.70 98.80
C GLY A 627 -146.55 -14.60 97.74
N SER A 628 -145.39 -15.18 98.07
CA SER A 628 -144.70 -16.28 97.37
C SER A 628 -144.16 -16.07 95.93
N GLN A 629 -142.95 -16.60 95.73
CA GLN A 629 -142.54 -17.55 94.68
C GLN A 629 -143.53 -17.75 93.50
N ASN A 630 -143.07 -17.87 92.25
CA ASN A 630 -141.95 -18.73 91.87
C ASN A 630 -141.46 -18.52 90.41
N GLY A 631 -140.20 -18.87 90.16
CA GLY A 631 -139.88 -19.79 89.06
C GLY A 631 -139.64 -19.28 87.62
N ALA A 632 -138.64 -19.91 87.02
CA ALA A 632 -138.60 -20.39 85.63
C ALA A 632 -138.36 -19.40 84.46
N GLN A 633 -137.11 -19.45 83.99
CA GLN A 633 -136.72 -19.90 82.64
C GLN A 633 -136.81 -18.96 81.41
N GLN A 634 -135.70 -19.08 80.66
CA GLN A 634 -135.60 -19.28 79.20
C GLN A 634 -135.46 -18.11 78.23
N ASN A 635 -134.40 -18.28 77.42
CA ASN A 635 -134.35 -18.16 75.97
C ASN A 635 -134.42 -16.77 75.30
N ALA A 636 -133.20 -16.28 75.03
CA ALA A 636 -132.63 -16.23 73.67
C ALA A 636 -133.13 -15.15 72.69
N ALA A 637 -132.49 -15.17 71.52
CA ALA A 637 -132.66 -14.28 70.36
C ALA A 637 -132.18 -12.82 70.56
N GLN A 638 -131.68 -12.11 69.54
CA GLN A 638 -131.13 -12.45 68.20
C GLN A 638 -130.23 -11.22 67.81
N ASN A 639 -129.01 -11.35 67.28
CA ASN A 639 -128.54 -11.87 65.97
C ASN A 639 -128.54 -10.82 64.83
N ALA A 640 -127.59 -10.96 63.89
CA ALA A 640 -127.31 -10.10 62.71
C ALA A 640 -126.83 -8.66 63.02
N GLY A 641 -126.05 -7.97 62.18
CA GLY A 641 -125.40 -8.30 60.87
C GLY A 641 -124.53 -7.09 60.45
N ASP A 642 -123.62 -7.08 59.48
CA ASP A 642 -123.11 -8.07 58.50
C ASP A 642 -121.57 -7.84 58.31
N GLY A 643 -120.75 -8.73 57.71
CA GLY A 643 -120.53 -8.93 56.25
C GLY A 643 -119.34 -8.09 55.75
N GLN A 644 -118.20 -8.60 55.23
CA GLN A 644 -117.96 -9.42 54.00
C GLN A 644 -118.60 -8.81 52.73
N GLN A 645 -118.00 -8.79 51.53
CA GLN A 645 -116.75 -9.39 50.95
C GLN A 645 -116.32 -8.52 49.71
N SER A 646 -115.33 -8.75 48.81
CA SER A 646 -114.31 -9.79 48.49
C SER A 646 -113.29 -9.25 47.43
N THR A 647 -112.32 -10.07 46.98
CA THR A 647 -111.72 -10.13 45.60
C THR A 647 -110.86 -8.94 45.05
N ALA A 648 -109.88 -9.11 44.15
CA ALA A 648 -109.22 -10.29 43.53
C ALA A 648 -107.92 -9.93 42.74
N GLN A 649 -107.03 -10.94 42.52
CA GLN A 649 -106.24 -11.25 41.28
C GLN A 649 -105.25 -10.20 40.66
N ASP A 650 -104.20 -10.55 39.89
CA ASP A 650 -103.62 -11.85 39.47
C ASP A 650 -102.11 -11.74 39.06
N ALA A 651 -101.46 -12.90 38.78
CA ALA A 651 -100.20 -13.13 38.04
C ALA A 651 -98.88 -12.53 38.61
N GLY A 652 -97.67 -13.07 38.36
CA GLY A 652 -97.21 -14.13 37.43
C GLY A 652 -96.49 -13.52 36.20
N ASP A 653 -95.31 -13.95 35.73
CA ASP A 653 -94.40 -15.06 36.09
C ASP A 653 -92.91 -14.60 35.88
N GLN A 654 -91.86 -15.33 36.29
CA GLN A 654 -90.99 -16.26 35.50
C GLN A 654 -90.71 -15.86 34.01
N ASP A 655 -89.56 -16.17 33.39
CA ASP A 655 -88.49 -17.12 33.75
C ASP A 655 -87.07 -16.71 33.26
N THR A 656 -86.14 -17.67 33.25
CA THR A 656 -84.67 -17.61 33.22
C THR A 656 -84.06 -17.78 31.81
N GLN A 657 -82.73 -17.61 31.72
CA GLN A 657 -81.74 -18.31 30.85
C GLN A 657 -81.08 -17.59 29.64
N ALA A 658 -79.76 -17.40 29.82
CA ALA A 658 -78.67 -17.96 29.00
C ALA A 658 -78.19 -17.29 27.68
N LYS A 659 -76.91 -16.86 27.76
CA LYS A 659 -75.84 -16.93 26.74
C LYS A 659 -76.00 -16.18 25.41
N GLY A 660 -75.25 -15.08 25.30
CA GLY A 660 -74.27 -14.90 24.22
C GLY A 660 -72.87 -15.13 24.80
#